data_AF-A0A1V2UJ97-F1
#
_entry.id   AF-A0A1V2UJ97-F1
#
_cell.length_a   1.000
_cell.length_b   1.000
_cell.length_c   1.000
_cell.angle_alpha   90.00
_cell.angle_beta   90.00
_cell.angle_gamma   90.00
#
_symmetry.space_group_name_H-M   'P 1'
#
loop_
_entity.id
_entity.type
_entity.pdbx_description
1 polymer ?
#
loop_
_entity_poly.entity_id
_entity_poly.type
_entity_poly.pdbx_seq_one_letter_code
_entity_poly.pdbx_strand_id
1 'polypeptide(L)'
;MDKKAKQTRDPWVLEVQQWLNETYGNVAGFGSVPEDGYTGWNTIYGLIRAVQHELGITTLVDNFGATTSALWDKEVTPNLINTYESNFVKLIDGAFRCKGMGTGKFNTIYTTDNDNAIKQLKIAAGFESVNSTLDSTWAKALFDMSAFVLVPSGDATIRSMQQGLNREYWQYTGILPCDGVYQRQTNTALIYGLQAEIGMDTNTANGNYGPGTEAGTPVLNQGDIGPFVRILQYGLYVNGYNKQGDFSGNFTSYIAEQILAFRQFMVLPPYNQTSDLTVMKGLLTSNGNTNRSAEAFDTSTILTKETAEGLKSQGFSIVGRYLTGTVGTGADERDKSLSFEEIEAITQVGLAIFPIYQDGGWYESYFTQDQSLKDGKMAIEAAYNLGFPLGTTIYFACDVDIQDGNIPGTVLPYFAGVWSILSSDQTYNVGVYGTRNVCQKIIDASYATQAFVSNMSSGFSGNLGFPMPKQWAFDQFIELTTAGVGIDKVAVSGRDRGISSFSVSPEAIAKRELLKLYKNFGVAETAFEFEQEVRIEPAPNYVVYLKPHMEWSISGEEYGISVLVKDKKVDMSPYYNEITDSIVEYSEYLKGDTKSFEDVINELGPKVDNGAIAVGLATKEGLIGTRILMTFEKELKHGDHEITSKFQLEIEIYLRPLVDSPLPDPVYQDVVEQLKNGTFEWDTKLIVGVLVSTTAVVLLYAYGSAIIGAIGAIIVGITGSISTVVAALAVIGITLMGIYSHFIGA
;
A
#
# COMPACT_ATOMS: atom_id res chain seq x y z
N MET A 1 14.88 12.90 0.84
CA MET A 1 15.34 14.31 0.80
C MET A 1 15.42 14.71 -0.66
N ASP A 2 14.43 15.45 -1.15
CA ASP A 2 14.47 15.93 -2.53
C ASP A 2 14.07 17.39 -2.61
N LYS A 3 14.67 18.06 -3.58
CA LYS A 3 14.78 19.51 -3.74
C LYS A 3 13.43 20.20 -3.61
N LYS A 4 13.20 20.90 -2.49
CA LYS A 4 12.29 22.07 -2.49
C LYS A 4 12.79 22.99 -3.59
N ALA A 5 12.05 23.06 -4.69
CA ALA A 5 12.17 24.18 -5.61
C ALA A 5 12.16 25.44 -4.74
N LYS A 6 13.26 26.19 -4.71
CA LYS A 6 13.28 27.52 -4.12
C LYS A 6 12.32 28.34 -4.96
N GLN A 7 11.05 28.37 -4.57
CA GLN A 7 10.09 29.29 -5.10
C GLN A 7 10.66 30.68 -4.81
N THR A 8 10.93 31.44 -5.86
CA THR A 8 11.57 32.75 -5.75
C THR A 8 10.65 33.67 -4.97
N ARG A 9 11.17 34.32 -3.93
CA ARG A 9 10.48 35.38 -3.16
C ARG A 9 9.86 36.38 -4.12
N ASP A 10 8.55 36.60 -4.03
CA ASP A 10 7.86 37.59 -4.85
C ASP A 10 8.02 38.98 -4.20
N PRO A 11 8.74 39.92 -4.84
CA PRO A 11 8.94 41.25 -4.29
C PRO A 11 7.65 42.06 -4.19
N TRP A 12 6.63 41.77 -5.02
CA TRP A 12 5.35 42.47 -4.99
C TRP A 12 4.50 42.00 -3.81
N VAL A 13 4.52 40.70 -3.51
CA VAL A 13 3.84 40.15 -2.33
C VAL A 13 4.53 40.64 -1.05
N LEU A 14 5.86 40.68 -1.05
CA LEU A 14 6.62 41.22 0.07
C LEU A 14 6.23 42.68 0.37
N GLU A 15 6.15 43.52 -0.67
CA GLU A 15 5.77 44.93 -0.52
C GLU A 15 4.38 45.06 0.13
N VAL A 16 3.44 44.18 -0.23
CA VAL A 16 2.11 44.12 0.39
C VAL A 16 2.19 43.73 1.86
N GLN A 17 2.93 42.66 2.17
CA GLN A 17 3.10 42.16 3.55
C GLN A 17 3.71 43.24 4.47
N GLN A 18 4.75 43.92 4.00
CA GLN A 18 5.42 45.01 4.72
C GLN A 18 4.47 46.18 4.98
N TRP A 19 3.77 46.61 3.94
CA TRP A 19 2.81 47.71 4.07
C TRP A 19 1.65 47.38 5.02
N LEU A 20 1.16 46.14 5.00
CA LEU A 20 0.12 45.66 5.92
C LEU A 20 0.59 45.74 7.38
N ASN A 21 1.79 45.25 7.69
CA ASN A 21 2.35 45.33 9.03
C ASN A 21 2.62 46.77 9.48
N GLU A 22 3.14 47.62 8.59
CA GLU A 22 3.40 49.03 8.87
C GLU A 22 2.11 49.80 9.16
N THR A 23 1.07 49.57 8.36
CA THR A 23 -0.18 50.35 8.41
C THR A 23 -1.13 49.85 9.49
N TYR A 24 -1.26 48.52 9.64
CA TYR A 24 -2.28 47.90 10.49
C TYR A 24 -1.70 47.11 11.67
N GLY A 25 -0.38 46.96 11.81
CA GLY A 25 0.22 46.15 12.88
C GLY A 25 -0.11 46.61 14.31
N ASN A 26 -0.50 47.88 14.48
CA ASN A 26 -0.95 48.43 15.76
C ASN A 26 -2.48 48.40 15.94
N VAL A 27 -3.25 47.91 14.96
CA VAL A 27 -4.71 47.80 15.04
C VAL A 27 -5.10 46.59 15.88
N ALA A 28 -5.98 46.82 16.86
CA ALA A 28 -6.49 45.75 17.72
C ALA A 28 -7.19 44.67 16.88
N GLY A 29 -6.78 43.41 17.06
CA GLY A 29 -7.32 42.26 16.32
C GLY A 29 -6.66 41.99 14.95
N PHE A 30 -5.79 42.87 14.45
CA PHE A 30 -5.10 42.65 13.17
C PHE A 30 -3.95 41.64 13.29
N GLY A 31 -3.15 41.71 14.35
CA GLY A 31 -1.99 40.84 14.52
C GLY A 31 -0.83 41.20 13.60
N SER A 32 -0.26 40.23 12.88
CA SER A 32 0.82 40.44 11.91
C SER A 32 0.71 39.48 10.73
N VAL A 33 1.38 39.81 9.63
CA VAL A 33 1.58 38.93 8.47
C VAL A 33 3.06 38.60 8.29
N PRO A 34 3.43 37.38 7.84
CA PRO A 34 4.81 37.06 7.55
C PRO A 34 5.32 37.91 6.37
N GLU A 35 6.56 38.42 6.45
CA GLU A 35 7.23 39.22 5.40
C GLU A 35 8.20 38.37 4.57
N ASP A 36 7.73 37.22 4.12
CA ASP A 36 8.51 36.20 3.43
C ASP A 36 8.42 36.30 1.89
N GLY A 37 7.56 37.17 1.36
CA GLY A 37 7.26 37.33 -0.05
C GLY A 37 6.55 36.12 -0.68
N TYR A 38 5.90 35.28 0.13
CA TYR A 38 5.05 34.19 -0.34
C TYR A 38 3.59 34.52 -0.11
N THR A 39 2.76 34.36 -1.13
CA THR A 39 1.31 34.37 -0.92
C THR A 39 0.93 33.18 -0.04
N GLY A 40 0.04 33.41 0.93
CA GLY A 40 -0.53 32.36 1.75
C GLY A 40 -1.71 32.88 2.57
N TRP A 41 -2.39 31.96 3.26
CA TRP A 41 -3.57 32.28 4.06
C TRP A 41 -3.33 33.43 5.05
N ASN A 42 -2.17 33.46 5.72
CA ASN A 42 -1.84 34.54 6.66
C ASN A 42 -1.82 35.93 5.99
N THR A 43 -1.31 36.05 4.76
CA THR A 43 -1.32 37.31 4.01
C THR A 43 -2.74 37.69 3.58
N ILE A 44 -3.53 36.73 3.08
CA ILE A 44 -4.94 36.96 2.70
C ILE A 44 -5.77 37.35 3.93
N TYR A 45 -5.58 36.71 5.08
CA TYR A 45 -6.24 37.07 6.35
C TYR A 45 -5.84 38.46 6.82
N GLY A 46 -4.58 38.86 6.64
CA GLY A 46 -4.15 40.25 6.83
C GLY A 46 -4.95 41.22 5.95
N LEU A 47 -5.04 40.96 4.64
CA LEU A 47 -5.82 41.79 3.72
C LEU A 47 -7.30 41.89 4.13
N ILE A 48 -7.94 40.76 4.50
CA ILE A 48 -9.33 40.73 4.96
C ILE A 48 -9.52 41.57 6.23
N ARG A 49 -8.66 41.38 7.23
CA ARG A 49 -8.76 42.12 8.50
C ARG A 49 -8.52 43.61 8.31
N ALA A 50 -7.62 44.00 7.40
CA ALA A 50 -7.44 45.39 7.01
C ALA A 50 -8.68 45.97 6.32
N VAL A 51 -9.30 45.25 5.38
CA VAL A 51 -10.58 45.65 4.77
C VAL A 51 -11.66 45.84 5.83
N GLN A 52 -11.78 44.90 6.77
CA GLN A 52 -12.75 44.98 7.86
C GLN A 52 -12.51 46.21 8.76
N HIS A 53 -11.24 46.51 9.09
CA HIS A 53 -10.88 47.69 9.86
C HIS A 53 -11.25 49.00 9.15
N GLU A 54 -10.92 49.11 7.86
CA GLU A 54 -11.26 50.28 7.03
C GLU A 54 -12.79 50.46 6.89
N LEU A 55 -13.57 49.37 6.94
CA LEU A 55 -15.03 49.37 6.99
C LEU A 55 -15.60 49.69 8.39
N GLY A 56 -14.75 49.98 9.38
CA GLY A 56 -15.17 50.30 10.75
C GLY A 56 -15.60 49.09 11.59
N ILE A 57 -15.31 47.86 11.16
CA ILE A 57 -15.59 46.64 11.94
C ILE A 57 -14.54 46.54 13.06
N THR A 58 -15.00 46.43 14.31
CA THR A 58 -14.11 46.41 15.49
C THR A 58 -13.62 45.01 15.87
N THR A 59 -14.42 43.98 15.57
CA THR A 59 -14.07 42.58 15.84
C THR A 59 -13.63 41.93 14.53
N LEU A 60 -12.32 41.90 14.32
CA LEU A 60 -11.72 41.40 13.08
C LEU A 60 -11.65 39.87 13.08
N VAL A 61 -11.93 39.26 11.93
CA VAL A 61 -11.94 37.81 11.73
C VAL A 61 -11.35 37.44 10.37
N ASP A 62 -10.82 36.23 10.26
CA ASP A 62 -10.13 35.70 9.08
C ASP A 62 -11.10 35.23 7.97
N ASN A 63 -12.23 35.94 7.77
CA ASN A 63 -13.17 35.65 6.69
C ASN A 63 -13.85 36.90 6.10
N PHE A 64 -14.15 36.86 4.81
CA PHE A 64 -14.98 37.87 4.15
C PHE A 64 -16.46 37.44 4.26
N GLY A 65 -17.05 37.74 5.42
CA GLY A 65 -18.41 37.31 5.80
C GLY A 65 -19.53 38.30 5.44
N ALA A 66 -20.76 37.98 5.83
CA ALA A 66 -21.96 38.74 5.47
C ALA A 66 -21.90 40.22 5.86
N THR A 67 -21.36 40.55 7.04
CA THR A 67 -21.18 41.94 7.48
C THR A 67 -20.20 42.69 6.59
N THR A 68 -19.04 42.08 6.28
CA THR A 68 -18.04 42.66 5.37
C THR A 68 -18.63 42.86 3.98
N SER A 69 -19.38 41.88 3.46
CA SER A 69 -20.07 41.99 2.16
C SER A 69 -21.07 43.14 2.12
N ALA A 70 -21.95 43.24 3.11
CA ALA A 70 -22.96 44.29 3.16
C ALA A 70 -22.34 45.70 3.25
N LEU A 71 -21.29 45.87 4.05
CA LEU A 71 -20.58 47.15 4.17
C LEU A 71 -19.76 47.46 2.91
N TRP A 72 -19.11 46.47 2.30
CA TRP A 72 -18.38 46.64 1.04
C TRP A 72 -19.28 47.19 -0.07
N ASP A 73 -20.45 46.58 -0.28
CA ASP A 73 -21.38 47.01 -1.33
C ASP A 73 -21.99 48.38 -1.07
N LYS A 74 -22.14 48.74 0.20
CA LYS A 74 -22.68 50.04 0.62
C LYS A 74 -21.64 51.16 0.54
N GLU A 75 -20.40 50.90 0.95
CA GLU A 75 -19.42 51.94 1.28
C GLU A 75 -18.21 51.96 0.32
N VAL A 76 -17.87 50.84 -0.32
CA VAL A 76 -16.70 50.74 -1.20
C VAL A 76 -17.12 50.73 -2.66
N THR A 77 -17.96 49.76 -3.07
CA THR A 77 -18.35 49.56 -4.48
C THR A 77 -18.80 50.84 -5.20
N PRO A 78 -19.64 51.72 -4.60
CA PRO A 78 -20.11 52.93 -5.29
C PRO A 78 -19.02 54.01 -5.51
N ASN A 79 -17.92 53.94 -4.77
CA ASN A 79 -16.85 54.94 -4.78
C ASN A 79 -15.67 54.56 -5.69
N LEU A 80 -15.59 53.33 -6.18
CA LEU A 80 -14.50 52.84 -7.04
C LEU A 80 -14.57 53.43 -8.46
N ILE A 81 -14.22 54.71 -8.59
CA ILE A 81 -14.13 55.46 -9.85
C ILE A 81 -12.73 56.05 -10.01
N ASN A 82 -12.35 56.36 -11.25
CA ASN A 82 -11.05 56.97 -11.53
C ASN A 82 -10.85 58.22 -10.65
N THR A 83 -9.67 58.34 -10.05
CA THR A 83 -9.26 59.36 -9.06
C THR A 83 -9.81 59.20 -7.64
N TYR A 84 -10.57 58.14 -7.33
CA TYR A 84 -10.91 57.83 -5.94
C TYR A 84 -9.65 57.50 -5.14
N GLU A 85 -9.44 58.14 -3.98
CA GLU A 85 -8.25 57.94 -3.15
C GLU A 85 -8.63 57.31 -1.82
N SER A 86 -8.15 56.09 -1.55
CA SER A 86 -8.43 55.34 -0.32
C SER A 86 -7.47 54.16 -0.12
N ASN A 87 -7.28 53.74 1.13
CA ASN A 87 -6.59 52.50 1.45
C ASN A 87 -7.27 51.26 0.85
N PHE A 88 -8.58 51.31 0.58
CA PHE A 88 -9.28 50.22 -0.13
C PHE A 88 -8.67 49.92 -1.50
N VAL A 89 -8.20 50.95 -2.23
CA VAL A 89 -7.55 50.76 -3.53
C VAL A 89 -6.25 49.99 -3.35
N LYS A 90 -5.45 50.37 -2.36
CA LYS A 90 -4.18 49.71 -2.06
C LYS A 90 -4.38 48.27 -1.59
N LEU A 91 -5.45 48.00 -0.84
CA LEU A 91 -5.87 46.65 -0.46
C LEU A 91 -6.30 45.81 -1.67
N ILE A 92 -7.05 46.39 -2.61
CA ILE A 92 -7.43 45.75 -3.89
C ILE A 92 -6.18 45.40 -4.69
N ASP A 93 -5.24 46.35 -4.85
CA ASP A 93 -3.97 46.10 -5.53
C ASP A 93 -3.15 45.00 -4.83
N GLY A 94 -3.12 45.02 -3.50
CA GLY A 94 -2.45 44.01 -2.70
C GLY A 94 -3.02 42.61 -2.93
N ALA A 95 -4.35 42.49 -2.99
CA ALA A 95 -5.01 41.22 -3.28
C ALA A 95 -4.77 40.75 -4.73
N PHE A 96 -4.78 41.65 -5.72
CA PHE A 96 -4.43 41.31 -7.10
C PHE A 96 -3.00 40.79 -7.22
N ARG A 97 -2.03 41.46 -6.56
CA ARG A 97 -0.64 41.00 -6.49
C ARG A 97 -0.51 39.62 -5.87
N CYS A 98 -1.23 39.35 -4.79
CA CYS A 98 -1.26 38.03 -4.17
C CYS A 98 -1.81 36.94 -5.12
N LYS A 99 -2.68 37.30 -6.07
CA LYS A 99 -3.17 36.39 -7.12
C LYS A 99 -2.26 36.29 -8.35
N GLY A 100 -1.15 37.03 -8.41
CA GLY A 100 -0.32 37.15 -9.60
C GLY A 100 -1.04 37.86 -10.76
N MET A 101 -1.98 38.75 -10.44
CA MET A 101 -2.78 39.53 -11.38
C MET A 101 -2.59 41.03 -11.14
N GLY A 102 -3.05 41.86 -12.08
CA GLY A 102 -2.95 43.32 -11.99
C GLY A 102 -1.64 43.88 -12.56
N THR A 103 -1.72 45.09 -13.12
CA THR A 103 -0.59 45.78 -13.76
C THR A 103 -0.39 47.21 -13.24
N GLY A 104 -1.23 47.63 -12.30
CA GLY A 104 -1.20 48.97 -11.70
C GLY A 104 -0.13 49.14 -10.62
N LYS A 105 0.09 50.40 -10.23
CA LYS A 105 0.94 50.75 -9.08
C LYS A 105 0.23 50.37 -7.78
N PHE A 106 0.96 49.89 -6.78
CA PHE A 106 0.43 49.67 -5.43
C PHE A 106 0.23 51.00 -4.72
N ASN A 107 -0.95 51.58 -4.88
CA ASN A 107 -1.23 52.96 -4.53
C ASN A 107 -2.63 53.13 -3.93
N THR A 108 -2.90 54.29 -3.35
CA THR A 108 -4.22 54.63 -2.79
C THR A 108 -5.18 55.20 -3.85
N ILE A 109 -4.72 55.51 -5.06
CA ILE A 109 -5.54 56.17 -6.09
C ILE A 109 -6.05 55.14 -7.09
N TYR A 110 -7.37 55.03 -7.23
CA TYR A 110 -8.05 54.17 -8.19
C TYR A 110 -7.90 54.71 -9.61
N THR A 111 -7.50 53.84 -10.54
CA THR A 111 -7.21 54.20 -11.93
C THR A 111 -7.83 53.22 -12.91
N THR A 112 -7.67 53.49 -14.21
CA THR A 112 -8.07 52.56 -15.28
C THR A 112 -7.33 51.21 -15.21
N ASP A 113 -6.15 51.13 -14.57
CA ASP A 113 -5.46 49.85 -14.39
C ASP A 113 -6.23 48.93 -13.42
N ASN A 114 -6.88 49.49 -12.41
CA ASN A 114 -7.77 48.75 -11.51
C ASN A 114 -9.01 48.24 -12.25
N ASP A 115 -9.62 49.07 -13.09
CA ASP A 115 -10.75 48.66 -13.94
C ASP A 115 -10.37 47.48 -14.83
N ASN A 116 -9.18 47.52 -15.43
CA ASN A 116 -8.67 46.46 -16.29
C ASN A 116 -8.38 45.19 -15.51
N ALA A 117 -7.80 45.27 -14.30
CA ALA A 117 -7.53 44.12 -13.45
C ALA A 117 -8.83 43.42 -13.01
N ILE A 118 -9.87 44.18 -12.66
CA ILE A 118 -11.19 43.63 -12.31
C ILE A 118 -11.82 42.93 -13.51
N LYS A 119 -11.79 43.55 -14.70
CA LYS A 119 -12.29 42.90 -15.93
C LYS A 119 -11.51 41.61 -16.24
N GLN A 120 -10.18 41.63 -16.08
CA GLN A 120 -9.34 40.45 -16.27
C GLN A 120 -9.71 39.32 -15.29
N LEU A 121 -9.98 39.63 -14.02
CA LEU A 121 -10.46 38.64 -13.05
C LEU A 121 -11.78 38.01 -13.48
N LYS A 122 -12.75 38.82 -13.91
CA LYS A 122 -14.06 38.33 -14.35
C LYS A 122 -13.95 37.44 -15.59
N ILE A 123 -13.12 37.83 -16.55
CA ILE A 123 -12.82 37.04 -17.75
C ILE A 123 -12.11 35.73 -17.37
N ALA A 124 -11.12 35.81 -16.49
CA ALA A 124 -10.40 34.64 -15.99
C ALA A 124 -11.34 33.65 -15.26
N ALA A 125 -12.34 34.17 -14.55
CA ALA A 125 -13.39 33.39 -13.90
C ALA A 125 -14.48 32.86 -14.85
N GLY A 126 -14.46 33.21 -16.15
CA GLY A 126 -15.33 32.62 -17.18
C GLY A 126 -16.42 33.52 -17.75
N PHE A 127 -16.44 34.81 -17.40
CA PHE A 127 -17.46 35.76 -17.85
C PHE A 127 -17.01 36.52 -19.12
N GLU A 128 -17.89 36.66 -20.10
CA GLU A 128 -17.53 37.19 -21.43
C GLU A 128 -17.80 38.70 -21.56
N SER A 129 -18.95 39.17 -21.07
CA SER A 129 -19.32 40.60 -21.07
C SER A 129 -19.18 41.17 -19.67
N VAL A 130 -18.06 41.85 -19.41
CA VAL A 130 -17.66 42.27 -18.05
C VAL A 130 -17.59 43.78 -17.89
N ASN A 131 -18.08 44.27 -16.75
CA ASN A 131 -17.84 45.63 -16.26
C ASN A 131 -16.69 45.62 -15.22
N SER A 132 -16.24 46.81 -14.79
CA SER A 132 -15.24 46.94 -13.72
C SER A 132 -15.85 47.06 -12.32
N THR A 133 -17.15 46.81 -12.12
CA THR A 133 -17.75 46.86 -10.79
C THR A 133 -17.19 45.74 -9.91
N LEU A 134 -16.59 46.10 -8.78
CA LEU A 134 -16.10 45.15 -7.77
C LEU A 134 -17.09 45.12 -6.60
N ASP A 135 -18.22 44.45 -6.79
CA ASP A 135 -19.16 44.17 -5.70
C ASP A 135 -18.58 43.13 -4.71
N SER A 136 -19.31 42.86 -3.63
CA SER A 136 -18.87 41.95 -2.58
C SER A 136 -18.70 40.50 -3.05
N THR A 137 -19.39 40.07 -4.11
CA THR A 137 -19.22 38.73 -4.71
C THR A 137 -17.82 38.62 -5.34
N TRP A 138 -17.43 39.62 -6.12
CA TRP A 138 -16.12 39.69 -6.75
C TRP A 138 -15.01 40.03 -5.75
N ALA A 139 -15.28 40.89 -4.77
CA ALA A 139 -14.33 41.21 -3.71
C ALA A 139 -14.01 39.97 -2.87
N LYS A 140 -15.02 39.18 -2.50
CA LYS A 140 -14.81 37.92 -1.78
C LYS A 140 -13.93 36.94 -2.57
N ALA A 141 -14.13 36.83 -3.88
CA ALA A 141 -13.28 36.01 -4.75
C ALA A 141 -11.84 36.56 -4.87
N LEU A 142 -11.69 37.88 -4.82
CA LEU A 142 -10.40 38.58 -4.83
C LEU A 142 -9.64 38.39 -3.52
N PHE A 143 -10.30 38.54 -2.37
CA PHE A 143 -9.74 38.37 -1.03
C PHE A 143 -9.82 36.91 -0.55
N ASP A 144 -9.37 35.99 -1.42
CA ASP A 144 -9.32 34.55 -1.18
C ASP A 144 -8.10 33.93 -1.88
N MET A 145 -7.69 32.73 -1.48
CA MET A 145 -6.59 31.99 -2.11
C MET A 145 -6.95 31.39 -3.48
N SER A 146 -8.19 31.55 -3.95
CA SER A 146 -8.67 31.06 -5.25
C SER A 146 -7.78 31.54 -6.41
N ALA A 147 -7.28 30.58 -7.19
CA ALA A 147 -6.55 30.82 -8.42
C ALA A 147 -7.51 30.85 -9.62
N PHE A 148 -7.38 31.88 -10.47
CA PHE A 148 -8.19 32.06 -11.70
C PHE A 148 -7.40 31.82 -12.99
N VAL A 149 -6.18 31.32 -12.83
CA VAL A 149 -5.23 30.97 -13.89
C VAL A 149 -4.94 29.48 -13.82
N LEU A 150 -4.66 28.86 -14.96
CA LEU A 150 -4.27 27.46 -15.01
C LEU A 150 -2.98 27.23 -14.21
N VAL A 151 -3.03 26.38 -13.19
CA VAL A 151 -1.83 26.04 -12.40
C VAL A 151 -1.01 24.97 -13.13
N PRO A 152 0.30 24.79 -12.81
CA PRO A 152 1.15 23.84 -13.51
C PRO A 152 0.66 22.38 -13.52
N SER A 153 -0.07 21.96 -12.49
CA SER A 153 -0.69 20.64 -12.38
C SER A 153 -2.13 20.57 -12.91
N GLY A 154 -2.67 21.69 -13.41
CA GLY A 154 -4.05 21.82 -13.84
C GLY A 154 -4.28 21.36 -15.28
N ASP A 155 -5.52 20.98 -15.57
CA ASP A 155 -6.02 20.62 -16.90
C ASP A 155 -6.81 21.80 -17.49
N ALA A 156 -6.42 22.25 -18.68
CA ALA A 156 -7.07 23.37 -19.39
C ALA A 156 -8.55 23.10 -19.70
N THR A 157 -8.93 21.84 -19.91
CA THR A 157 -10.32 21.42 -20.14
C THR A 157 -11.12 21.49 -18.83
N ILE A 158 -10.54 21.04 -17.70
CA ILE A 158 -11.17 21.23 -16.38
C ILE A 158 -11.34 22.72 -16.07
N ARG A 159 -10.35 23.54 -16.43
CA ARG A 159 -10.46 25.00 -16.29
C ARG A 159 -11.62 25.56 -17.11
N SER A 160 -11.82 25.10 -18.35
CA SER A 160 -12.98 25.49 -19.17
C SER A 160 -14.31 25.09 -18.51
N MET A 161 -14.37 23.91 -17.87
CA MET A 161 -15.53 23.48 -17.08
C MET A 161 -15.77 24.40 -15.88
N GLN A 162 -14.73 24.71 -15.08
CA GLN A 162 -14.84 25.62 -13.93
C GLN A 162 -15.35 27.01 -14.34
N GLN A 163 -14.83 27.54 -15.45
CA GLN A 163 -15.30 28.80 -16.03
C GLN A 163 -16.77 28.73 -16.46
N GLY A 164 -17.20 27.61 -17.04
CA GLY A 164 -18.61 27.37 -17.39
C GLY A 164 -19.51 27.33 -16.16
N LEU A 165 -19.09 26.60 -15.11
CA LEU A 165 -19.84 26.51 -13.85
C LEU A 165 -19.99 27.88 -13.17
N ASN A 166 -18.93 28.69 -13.12
CA ASN A 166 -19.01 30.05 -12.60
C ASN A 166 -19.97 30.92 -13.43
N ARG A 167 -19.83 30.92 -14.76
CA ARG A 167 -20.68 31.75 -15.63
C ARG A 167 -22.17 31.41 -15.49
N GLU A 168 -22.49 30.15 -15.31
CA GLU A 168 -23.87 29.64 -15.32
C GLU A 168 -24.49 29.58 -13.91
N TYR A 169 -23.70 29.30 -12.87
CA TYR A 169 -24.21 28.93 -11.54
C TYR A 169 -23.59 29.72 -10.37
N TRP A 170 -22.97 30.88 -10.61
CA TRP A 170 -22.36 31.70 -9.54
C TRP A 170 -23.35 32.13 -8.46
N GLN A 171 -24.66 32.25 -8.76
CA GLN A 171 -25.67 32.61 -7.76
C GLN A 171 -25.82 31.55 -6.65
N TYR A 172 -25.46 30.30 -6.95
CA TYR A 172 -25.51 29.17 -6.04
C TYR A 172 -24.20 28.98 -5.28
N THR A 173 -23.07 29.31 -5.91
CA THR A 173 -21.74 28.90 -5.46
C THR A 173 -20.82 30.07 -5.08
N GLY A 174 -21.18 31.29 -5.46
CA GLY A 174 -20.23 32.40 -5.56
C GLY A 174 -19.31 32.24 -6.76
N ILE A 175 -18.13 32.85 -6.70
CA ILE A 175 -17.11 32.70 -7.74
C ILE A 175 -16.02 31.76 -7.22
N LEU A 176 -15.87 30.60 -7.85
CA LEU A 176 -14.93 29.55 -7.47
C LEU A 176 -13.65 29.59 -8.32
N PRO A 177 -12.55 28.96 -7.87
CA PRO A 177 -11.30 28.88 -8.63
C PRO A 177 -11.50 28.35 -10.06
N CYS A 178 -10.68 28.86 -10.99
CA CYS A 178 -10.54 28.40 -12.36
C CYS A 178 -9.07 27.99 -12.62
N ASP A 179 -8.59 27.07 -11.78
CA ASP A 179 -7.20 26.62 -11.71
C ASP A 179 -6.89 25.38 -12.57
N GLY A 180 -7.93 24.72 -13.10
CA GLY A 180 -7.81 23.47 -13.83
C GLY A 180 -7.67 22.22 -12.95
N VAL A 181 -7.84 22.33 -11.63
CA VAL A 181 -7.79 21.19 -10.71
C VAL A 181 -9.20 20.83 -10.28
N TYR A 182 -9.65 19.61 -10.61
CA TYR A 182 -10.95 19.14 -10.14
C TYR A 182 -10.85 18.70 -8.68
N GLN A 183 -11.61 19.38 -7.83
CA GLN A 183 -11.58 19.22 -6.38
C GLN A 183 -12.99 19.32 -5.80
N ARG A 184 -13.11 19.17 -4.47
CA ARG A 184 -14.38 19.24 -3.74
C ARG A 184 -15.28 20.40 -4.19
N GLN A 185 -14.75 21.63 -4.24
CA GLN A 185 -15.54 22.81 -4.63
C GLN A 185 -16.08 22.71 -6.06
N THR A 186 -15.28 22.23 -7.02
CA THR A 186 -15.74 22.04 -8.40
C THR A 186 -16.79 20.92 -8.50
N ASN A 187 -16.66 19.83 -7.73
CA ASN A 187 -17.69 18.80 -7.69
C ASN A 187 -19.01 19.33 -7.08
N THR A 188 -18.92 20.05 -5.97
CA THR A 188 -20.08 20.68 -5.32
C THR A 188 -20.76 21.66 -6.28
N ALA A 189 -20.00 22.45 -7.04
CA ALA A 189 -20.55 23.34 -8.06
C ALA A 189 -21.24 22.60 -9.21
N LEU A 190 -20.72 21.43 -9.61
CA LEU A 190 -21.39 20.58 -10.60
C LEU A 190 -22.75 20.07 -10.11
N ILE A 191 -22.84 19.67 -8.83
CA ILE A 191 -24.11 19.27 -8.21
C ILE A 191 -25.06 20.46 -8.07
N TYR A 192 -24.56 21.64 -7.69
CA TYR A 192 -25.36 22.87 -7.70
C TYR A 192 -25.91 23.19 -9.09
N GLY A 193 -25.09 23.01 -10.14
CA GLY A 193 -25.55 23.14 -11.53
C GLY A 193 -26.73 22.22 -11.82
N LEU A 194 -26.64 20.94 -11.47
CA LEU A 194 -27.76 20.00 -11.61
C LEU A 194 -28.99 20.46 -10.82
N GLN A 195 -28.81 20.89 -9.57
CA GLN A 195 -29.90 21.37 -8.72
C GLN A 195 -30.59 22.63 -9.29
N ALA A 196 -29.81 23.54 -9.87
CA ALA A 196 -30.35 24.72 -10.54
C ALA A 196 -31.19 24.33 -11.76
N GLU A 197 -30.69 23.44 -12.61
CA GLU A 197 -31.39 23.01 -13.84
C GLU A 197 -32.68 22.22 -13.56
N ILE A 198 -32.75 21.45 -12.48
CA ILE A 198 -34.00 20.80 -12.04
C ILE A 198 -34.97 21.77 -11.34
N GLY A 199 -34.61 23.05 -11.20
CA GLY A 199 -35.47 24.11 -10.68
C GLY A 199 -35.40 24.36 -9.18
N MET A 200 -34.36 23.90 -8.47
CA MET A 200 -34.16 24.24 -7.06
C MET A 200 -33.65 25.69 -6.93
N ASP A 201 -34.32 26.50 -6.12
CA ASP A 201 -33.85 27.85 -5.80
C ASP A 201 -32.59 27.82 -4.91
N THR A 202 -31.91 28.97 -4.79
CA THR A 202 -30.64 29.10 -4.05
C THR A 202 -30.75 28.85 -2.54
N ASN A 203 -31.95 28.87 -1.96
CA ASN A 203 -32.16 28.55 -0.54
C ASN A 203 -32.42 27.05 -0.33
N THR A 204 -32.93 26.37 -1.36
CA THR A 204 -33.21 24.93 -1.35
C THR A 204 -31.99 24.11 -1.77
N ALA A 205 -31.29 24.56 -2.81
CA ALA A 205 -30.08 23.91 -3.32
C ALA A 205 -28.96 23.93 -2.26
N ASN A 206 -28.24 22.82 -2.13
CA ASN A 206 -27.25 22.62 -1.07
C ASN A 206 -25.98 21.90 -1.54
N GLY A 207 -25.84 21.62 -2.84
CA GLY A 207 -24.67 20.96 -3.41
C GLY A 207 -24.54 19.48 -3.03
N ASN A 208 -25.54 18.88 -2.39
CA ASN A 208 -25.60 17.47 -2.05
C ASN A 208 -26.60 16.74 -2.95
N TYR A 209 -26.23 15.55 -3.45
CA TYR A 209 -27.11 14.73 -4.29
C TYR A 209 -28.09 13.91 -3.43
N GLY A 210 -29.05 14.60 -2.81
CA GLY A 210 -30.07 14.01 -1.94
C GLY A 210 -31.38 13.65 -2.66
N PRO A 211 -32.43 13.24 -1.91
CA PRO A 211 -33.69 12.75 -2.48
C PRO A 211 -34.38 13.69 -3.47
N GLY A 212 -34.32 15.00 -3.24
CA GLY A 212 -34.88 15.98 -4.18
C GLY A 212 -34.12 16.02 -5.52
N THR A 213 -32.78 15.92 -5.47
CA THR A 213 -31.94 15.85 -6.68
C THR A 213 -32.13 14.52 -7.39
N GLU A 214 -32.25 13.41 -6.65
CA GLU A 214 -32.59 12.09 -7.21
C GLU A 214 -33.91 12.12 -7.98
N ALA A 215 -34.97 12.66 -7.37
CA ALA A 215 -36.29 12.74 -7.99
C ALA A 215 -36.31 13.65 -9.23
N GLY A 216 -35.50 14.71 -9.24
CA GLY A 216 -35.40 15.64 -10.37
C GLY A 216 -34.42 15.21 -11.47
N THR A 217 -33.63 14.15 -11.27
CA THR A 217 -32.59 13.75 -12.23
C THR A 217 -33.20 13.34 -13.57
N PRO A 218 -32.82 13.96 -14.70
CA PRO A 218 -33.40 13.63 -16.00
C PRO A 218 -32.87 12.31 -16.57
N VAL A 219 -33.63 11.72 -17.48
CA VAL A 219 -33.16 10.67 -18.39
C VAL A 219 -32.76 11.34 -19.71
N LEU A 220 -31.52 11.15 -20.13
CA LEU A 220 -30.95 11.76 -21.33
C LEU A 220 -30.57 10.68 -22.36
N ASN A 221 -30.81 10.96 -23.64
CA ASN A 221 -30.54 10.10 -24.78
C ASN A 221 -29.84 10.87 -25.91
N GLN A 222 -29.26 10.13 -26.85
CA GLN A 222 -28.66 10.71 -28.05
C GLN A 222 -29.65 11.62 -28.77
N GLY A 223 -29.19 12.83 -29.12
CA GLY A 223 -30.00 13.88 -29.74
C GLY A 223 -30.50 14.93 -28.76
N ASP A 224 -30.47 14.68 -27.45
CA ASP A 224 -30.80 15.70 -26.45
C ASP A 224 -29.79 16.85 -26.48
N ILE A 225 -30.28 18.06 -26.23
CA ILE A 225 -29.49 19.28 -26.22
C ILE A 225 -29.84 20.09 -24.98
N GLY A 226 -28.84 20.58 -24.25
CA GLY A 226 -29.04 21.53 -23.17
C GLY A 226 -28.07 21.39 -22.00
N PRO A 227 -28.34 22.11 -20.91
CA PRO A 227 -27.44 22.19 -19.75
C PRO A 227 -27.31 20.85 -19.01
N PHE A 228 -28.36 20.03 -18.95
CA PHE A 228 -28.27 18.68 -18.39
C PHE A 228 -27.25 17.78 -19.12
N VAL A 229 -27.19 17.90 -20.46
CA VAL A 229 -26.20 17.18 -21.27
C VAL A 229 -24.79 17.74 -21.01
N ARG A 230 -24.65 19.05 -20.83
CA ARG A 230 -23.36 19.66 -20.47
C ARG A 230 -22.86 19.17 -19.11
N ILE A 231 -23.75 19.06 -18.11
CA ILE A 231 -23.42 18.49 -16.79
C ILE A 231 -23.00 17.02 -16.92
N LEU A 232 -23.70 16.22 -17.72
CA LEU A 232 -23.31 14.84 -18.04
C LEU A 232 -21.90 14.80 -18.67
N GLN A 233 -21.64 15.67 -19.64
CA GLN A 233 -20.35 15.75 -20.32
C GLN A 233 -19.20 16.13 -19.36
N TYR A 234 -19.44 17.06 -18.43
CA TYR A 234 -18.52 17.39 -17.34
C TYR A 234 -18.26 16.18 -16.45
N GLY A 235 -19.32 15.51 -15.98
CA GLY A 235 -19.24 14.32 -15.14
C GLY A 235 -18.44 13.19 -15.79
N LEU A 236 -18.67 12.94 -17.09
CA LEU A 236 -17.91 11.96 -17.88
C LEU A 236 -16.42 12.35 -17.94
N TYR A 237 -16.10 13.62 -18.21
CA TYR A 237 -14.71 14.09 -18.35
C TYR A 237 -13.87 13.81 -17.10
N VAL A 238 -14.39 14.23 -15.95
CA VAL A 238 -13.69 14.12 -14.66
C VAL A 238 -13.57 12.67 -14.17
N ASN A 239 -14.45 11.78 -14.63
CA ASN A 239 -14.39 10.35 -14.33
C ASN A 239 -13.56 9.53 -15.34
N GLY A 240 -12.84 10.17 -16.26
CA GLY A 240 -11.95 9.46 -17.19
C GLY A 240 -12.52 9.19 -18.58
N TYR A 241 -13.74 9.64 -18.86
CA TYR A 241 -14.43 9.49 -20.15
C TYR A 241 -14.46 10.84 -20.88
N ASN A 242 -15.19 10.94 -22.00
CA ASN A 242 -15.33 12.17 -22.79
C ASN A 242 -14.00 12.92 -23.00
N LYS A 243 -12.89 12.20 -23.22
CA LYS A 243 -11.54 12.80 -23.27
C LYS A 243 -11.30 13.75 -24.43
N GLN A 244 -12.25 13.89 -25.35
CA GLN A 244 -12.27 14.96 -26.34
C GLN A 244 -12.61 16.34 -25.74
N GLY A 245 -13.13 16.40 -24.50
CA GLY A 245 -13.47 17.65 -23.84
C GLY A 245 -14.68 18.35 -24.47
N ASP A 246 -15.62 17.59 -25.05
CA ASP A 246 -16.84 18.16 -25.61
C ASP A 246 -17.79 18.57 -24.48
N PHE A 247 -17.99 19.89 -24.33
CA PHE A 247 -18.94 20.51 -23.39
C PHE A 247 -20.03 21.32 -24.10
N SER A 248 -20.31 20.96 -25.35
CA SER A 248 -21.30 21.65 -26.20
C SER A 248 -22.72 21.62 -25.63
N GLY A 249 -23.03 20.68 -24.74
CA GLY A 249 -24.40 20.38 -24.33
C GLY A 249 -25.17 19.59 -25.39
N ASN A 250 -24.51 19.01 -26.39
CA ASN A 250 -25.13 18.14 -27.39
C ASN A 250 -24.83 16.67 -27.09
N PHE A 251 -25.87 15.84 -26.98
CA PHE A 251 -25.71 14.42 -26.73
C PHE A 251 -25.44 13.70 -28.05
N THR A 252 -24.16 13.63 -28.41
CA THR A 252 -23.69 12.96 -29.63
C THR A 252 -23.59 11.44 -29.48
N SER A 253 -23.45 10.72 -30.58
CA SER A 253 -23.13 9.29 -30.55
C SER A 253 -21.80 8.99 -29.84
N TYR A 254 -20.84 9.92 -29.84
CA TYR A 254 -19.62 9.77 -29.06
C TYR A 254 -19.91 9.73 -27.56
N ILE A 255 -20.75 10.64 -27.06
CA ILE A 255 -21.17 10.67 -25.64
C ILE A 255 -21.94 9.40 -25.27
N ALA A 256 -22.78 8.88 -26.17
CA ALA A 256 -23.47 7.59 -26.00
C ALA A 256 -22.49 6.44 -25.72
N GLU A 257 -21.41 6.33 -26.51
CA GLU A 257 -20.37 5.31 -26.29
C GLU A 257 -19.59 5.54 -24.99
N GLN A 258 -19.37 6.79 -24.57
CA GLN A 258 -18.72 7.09 -23.29
C GLN A 258 -19.57 6.63 -22.09
N ILE A 259 -20.89 6.75 -22.17
CA ILE A 259 -21.81 6.26 -21.13
C ILE A 259 -21.80 4.74 -21.07
N LEU A 260 -21.85 4.07 -22.23
CA LEU A 260 -21.77 2.61 -22.28
C LEU A 260 -20.46 2.10 -21.66
N ALA A 261 -19.33 2.74 -22.00
CA ALA A 261 -18.04 2.42 -21.43
C ALA A 261 -18.01 2.62 -19.90
N PHE A 262 -18.57 3.72 -19.40
CA PHE A 262 -18.69 3.97 -17.95
C PHE A 262 -19.52 2.89 -17.26
N ARG A 263 -20.67 2.53 -17.82
CA ARG A 263 -21.53 1.47 -17.28
C ARG A 263 -20.82 0.13 -17.23
N GLN A 264 -20.13 -0.25 -18.30
CA GLN A 264 -19.37 -1.51 -18.34
C GLN A 264 -18.24 -1.52 -17.31
N PHE A 265 -17.50 -0.43 -17.22
CA PHE A 265 -16.39 -0.30 -16.27
C PHE A 265 -16.85 -0.34 -14.82
N MET A 266 -18.00 0.27 -14.48
CA MET A 266 -18.56 0.30 -13.12
C MET A 266 -19.54 -0.86 -12.84
N VAL A 267 -19.75 -1.77 -13.80
CA VAL A 267 -20.70 -2.90 -13.71
C VAL A 267 -22.14 -2.44 -13.38
N LEU A 268 -22.65 -1.47 -14.16
CA LEU A 268 -23.95 -0.82 -13.96
C LEU A 268 -24.97 -1.20 -15.06
N PRO A 269 -25.69 -2.33 -14.90
CA PRO A 269 -26.77 -2.70 -15.82
C PRO A 269 -27.96 -1.71 -15.76
N PRO A 270 -28.78 -1.61 -16.82
CA PRO A 270 -28.56 -2.21 -18.13
C PRO A 270 -27.39 -1.56 -18.88
N TYR A 271 -26.64 -2.34 -19.65
CA TYR A 271 -25.51 -1.85 -20.46
C TYR A 271 -26.03 -1.21 -21.77
N ASN A 272 -26.62 -0.03 -21.65
CA ASN A 272 -27.12 0.78 -22.76
C ASN A 272 -26.44 2.16 -22.81
N GLN A 273 -26.85 3.00 -23.75
CA GLN A 273 -26.26 4.32 -23.99
C GLN A 273 -27.03 5.47 -23.35
N THR A 274 -28.06 5.17 -22.55
CA THR A 274 -28.90 6.17 -21.89
C THR A 274 -28.23 6.63 -20.59
N SER A 275 -28.23 7.94 -20.33
CA SER A 275 -27.87 8.49 -19.02
C SER A 275 -29.14 8.60 -18.17
N ASP A 276 -29.23 7.78 -17.14
CA ASP A 276 -30.30 7.79 -16.13
C ASP A 276 -29.73 8.22 -14.76
N LEU A 277 -30.53 8.08 -13.69
CA LEU A 277 -30.10 8.32 -12.32
C LEU A 277 -28.83 7.55 -11.95
N THR A 278 -28.69 6.30 -12.40
CA THR A 278 -27.54 5.45 -12.09
C THR A 278 -26.26 6.00 -12.70
N VAL A 279 -26.32 6.49 -13.94
CA VAL A 279 -25.18 7.14 -14.60
C VAL A 279 -24.90 8.50 -13.97
N MET A 280 -25.89 9.39 -13.91
CA MET A 280 -25.68 10.75 -13.44
C MET A 280 -25.17 10.78 -11.99
N LYS A 281 -25.81 10.03 -11.09
CA LYS A 281 -25.37 9.96 -9.69
C LYS A 281 -24.00 9.26 -9.57
N GLY A 282 -23.75 8.20 -10.34
CA GLY A 282 -22.45 7.51 -10.36
C GLY A 282 -21.27 8.39 -10.83
N LEU A 283 -21.55 9.41 -11.65
CA LEU A 283 -20.54 10.38 -12.08
C LEU A 283 -20.31 11.50 -11.05
N LEU A 284 -21.36 11.89 -10.30
CA LEU A 284 -21.35 13.08 -9.43
C LEU A 284 -21.11 12.75 -7.95
N THR A 285 -21.34 11.51 -7.52
CA THR A 285 -21.05 11.05 -6.15
C THR A 285 -20.27 9.74 -6.15
N SER A 286 -19.41 9.55 -5.17
CA SER A 286 -18.55 8.36 -5.09
C SER A 286 -19.36 7.07 -4.94
N ASN A 287 -20.42 7.08 -4.13
CA ASN A 287 -21.31 5.95 -3.86
C ASN A 287 -22.38 5.70 -4.95
N GLY A 288 -22.54 6.63 -5.90
CA GLY A 288 -23.50 6.54 -6.99
C GLY A 288 -24.94 6.29 -6.54
N ASN A 289 -25.71 5.61 -7.42
CA ASN A 289 -27.05 5.16 -7.08
C ASN A 289 -26.99 3.94 -6.15
N THR A 290 -27.30 4.16 -4.88
CA THR A 290 -27.22 3.15 -3.82
C THR A 290 -28.32 2.09 -3.88
N ASN A 291 -29.34 2.28 -4.74
CA ASN A 291 -30.34 1.25 -5.02
C ASN A 291 -29.87 0.20 -6.02
N ARG A 292 -28.65 0.32 -6.59
CA ARG A 292 -28.08 -0.70 -7.47
C ARG A 292 -27.90 -2.04 -6.75
N SER A 293 -28.00 -3.13 -7.49
CA SER A 293 -27.70 -4.47 -6.99
C SER A 293 -26.23 -4.59 -6.59
N ALA A 294 -25.93 -5.44 -5.62
CA ALA A 294 -24.58 -5.80 -5.21
C ALA A 294 -24.43 -7.31 -5.27
N GLU A 295 -23.27 -7.78 -5.72
CA GLU A 295 -22.92 -9.21 -5.74
C GLU A 295 -22.13 -9.61 -4.48
N ALA A 296 -21.47 -8.65 -3.84
CA ALA A 296 -20.73 -8.85 -2.62
C ALA A 296 -21.27 -7.99 -1.47
N PHE A 297 -20.81 -8.30 -0.27
CA PHE A 297 -20.95 -7.46 0.90
C PHE A 297 -19.74 -7.63 1.81
N ASP A 298 -19.52 -6.75 2.76
CA ASP A 298 -18.65 -7.01 3.89
C ASP A 298 -19.39 -6.76 5.21
N THR A 299 -18.92 -7.40 6.28
CA THR A 299 -19.50 -7.22 7.60
C THR A 299 -18.49 -7.56 8.69
N SER A 300 -18.58 -6.85 9.81
CA SER A 300 -17.85 -7.17 11.04
C SER A 300 -18.57 -8.20 11.91
N THR A 301 -19.78 -8.64 11.52
CA THR A 301 -20.55 -9.64 12.26
C THR A 301 -20.11 -11.03 11.85
N ILE A 302 -19.79 -11.88 12.83
CA ILE A 302 -19.51 -13.31 12.59
C ILE A 302 -20.78 -13.99 12.08
N LEU A 303 -20.71 -14.63 10.92
CA LEU A 303 -21.83 -15.26 10.26
C LEU A 303 -22.05 -16.70 10.74
N THR A 304 -23.31 -17.03 10.99
CA THR A 304 -23.75 -18.43 11.11
C THR A 304 -24.20 -18.93 9.75
N LYS A 305 -24.32 -20.26 9.60
CA LYS A 305 -24.85 -20.87 8.38
C LYS A 305 -26.23 -20.32 8.00
N GLU A 306 -27.13 -20.17 8.96
CA GLU A 306 -28.47 -19.61 8.74
C GLU A 306 -28.42 -18.18 8.18
N THR A 307 -27.59 -17.30 8.76
CA THR A 307 -27.44 -15.93 8.26
C THR A 307 -26.79 -15.90 6.87
N ALA A 308 -25.81 -16.77 6.62
CA ALA A 308 -25.15 -16.89 5.33
C ALA A 308 -26.11 -17.41 4.24
N GLU A 309 -26.97 -18.38 4.54
CA GLU A 309 -28.05 -18.85 3.65
C GLU A 309 -29.04 -17.72 3.34
N GLY A 310 -29.43 -16.95 4.37
CA GLY A 310 -30.30 -15.79 4.22
C GLY A 310 -29.72 -14.74 3.26
N LEU A 311 -28.43 -14.43 3.40
CA LEU A 311 -27.73 -13.49 2.51
C LEU A 311 -27.56 -14.07 1.09
N LYS A 312 -27.20 -15.34 0.96
CA LYS A 312 -27.10 -16.03 -0.34
C LYS A 312 -28.41 -15.97 -1.12
N SER A 313 -29.54 -16.17 -0.43
CA SER A 313 -30.89 -16.13 -1.03
C SER A 313 -31.26 -14.75 -1.61
N GLN A 314 -30.59 -13.68 -1.18
CA GLN A 314 -30.79 -12.31 -1.67
C GLN A 314 -29.89 -11.96 -2.86
N GLY A 315 -29.08 -12.92 -3.36
CA GLY A 315 -28.28 -12.76 -4.56
C GLY A 315 -26.80 -12.46 -4.32
N PHE A 316 -26.34 -12.42 -3.06
CA PHE A 316 -24.92 -12.29 -2.75
C PHE A 316 -24.14 -13.56 -3.09
N SER A 317 -22.91 -13.43 -3.60
CA SER A 317 -22.02 -14.54 -3.93
C SER A 317 -20.67 -14.46 -3.20
N ILE A 318 -20.28 -13.29 -2.73
CA ILE A 318 -18.97 -13.03 -2.12
C ILE A 318 -19.13 -12.22 -0.82
N VAL A 319 -18.32 -12.50 0.20
CA VAL A 319 -18.28 -11.75 1.45
C VAL A 319 -16.86 -11.29 1.82
N GLY A 320 -16.72 -10.04 2.24
CA GLY A 320 -15.52 -9.51 2.86
C GLY A 320 -15.52 -9.82 4.35
N ARG A 321 -14.49 -10.53 4.84
CA ARG A 321 -14.35 -10.88 6.26
C ARG A 321 -12.98 -10.52 6.81
N TYR A 322 -12.96 -10.12 8.08
CA TYR A 322 -11.77 -9.63 8.76
C TYR A 322 -10.91 -10.80 9.24
N LEU A 323 -9.62 -10.79 8.93
CA LEU A 323 -8.68 -11.83 9.39
C LEU A 323 -8.49 -11.81 10.91
N THR A 324 -8.59 -10.63 11.53
CA THR A 324 -8.24 -10.38 12.92
C THR A 324 -9.09 -9.24 13.52
N GLY A 325 -8.97 -9.08 14.84
CA GLY A 325 -9.37 -7.90 15.57
C GLY A 325 -10.77 -7.93 16.17
N THR A 326 -11.10 -6.86 16.90
CA THR A 326 -12.42 -6.61 17.50
C THR A 326 -13.07 -5.36 16.90
N VAL A 327 -14.34 -5.12 17.21
CA VAL A 327 -15.06 -3.88 16.89
C VAL A 327 -15.98 -3.52 18.05
N GLY A 328 -16.34 -2.24 18.14
CA GLY A 328 -17.03 -1.69 19.30
C GLY A 328 -16.05 -1.24 20.37
N THR A 329 -16.56 -0.68 21.46
CA THR A 329 -15.75 -0.21 22.59
C THR A 329 -16.45 -0.52 23.90
N GLY A 330 -15.68 -0.86 24.94
CA GLY A 330 -16.25 -1.11 26.26
C GLY A 330 -17.15 -2.35 26.26
N ALA A 331 -18.38 -2.22 26.74
CA ALA A 331 -19.31 -3.35 26.84
C ALA A 331 -19.79 -3.87 25.47
N ASP A 332 -19.69 -3.06 24.42
CA ASP A 332 -20.10 -3.41 23.05
C ASP A 332 -18.93 -3.97 22.22
N GLU A 333 -17.73 -4.09 22.82
CA GLU A 333 -16.58 -4.70 22.15
C GLU A 333 -16.84 -6.19 21.91
N ARG A 334 -16.68 -6.61 20.65
CA ARG A 334 -16.88 -7.99 20.23
C ARG A 334 -15.89 -8.38 19.14
N ASP A 335 -15.68 -9.68 19.00
CA ASP A 335 -14.83 -10.23 17.96
C ASP A 335 -15.44 -9.97 16.56
N LYS A 336 -14.55 -9.72 15.59
CA LYS A 336 -14.88 -9.68 14.15
C LYS A 336 -14.01 -10.63 13.33
N SER A 337 -13.03 -11.27 13.95
CA SER A 337 -12.07 -12.18 13.34
C SER A 337 -12.78 -13.39 12.74
N LEU A 338 -12.38 -13.76 11.53
CA LEU A 338 -12.86 -14.93 10.82
C LEU A 338 -12.35 -16.20 11.51
N SER A 339 -13.25 -17.17 11.73
CA SER A 339 -12.91 -18.49 12.28
C SER A 339 -13.10 -19.60 11.25
N PHE A 340 -12.61 -20.81 11.56
CA PHE A 340 -12.81 -21.98 10.70
C PHE A 340 -14.28 -22.39 10.59
N GLU A 341 -15.00 -22.34 11.70
CA GLU A 341 -16.42 -22.66 11.77
C GLU A 341 -17.23 -21.67 10.92
N GLU A 342 -16.84 -20.39 10.93
CA GLU A 342 -17.44 -19.37 10.07
C GLU A 342 -17.09 -19.60 8.59
N ILE A 343 -15.83 -19.92 8.25
CA ILE A 343 -15.42 -20.26 6.87
C ILE A 343 -16.26 -21.44 6.34
N GLU A 344 -16.40 -22.49 7.13
CA GLU A 344 -17.21 -23.65 6.76
C GLU A 344 -18.68 -23.25 6.55
N ALA A 345 -19.25 -22.49 7.48
CA ALA A 345 -20.62 -22.00 7.38
C ALA A 345 -20.88 -21.16 6.11
N ILE A 346 -19.93 -20.30 5.72
CA ILE A 346 -20.02 -19.44 4.52
C ILE A 346 -19.83 -20.26 3.24
N THR A 347 -18.82 -21.12 3.18
CA THR A 347 -18.49 -21.86 1.96
C THR A 347 -19.47 -22.99 1.65
N GLN A 348 -20.03 -23.68 2.67
CA GLN A 348 -21.05 -24.71 2.48
C GLN A 348 -22.32 -24.19 1.79
N VAL A 349 -22.63 -22.91 1.95
CA VAL A 349 -23.80 -22.26 1.31
C VAL A 349 -23.46 -21.66 -0.06
N GLY A 350 -22.22 -21.85 -0.52
CA GLY A 350 -21.73 -21.40 -1.83
C GLY A 350 -21.40 -19.92 -1.89
N LEU A 351 -21.05 -19.29 -0.78
CA LEU A 351 -20.42 -17.96 -0.76
C LEU A 351 -18.88 -18.11 -0.82
N ALA A 352 -18.21 -17.15 -1.46
CA ALA A 352 -16.75 -17.02 -1.43
C ALA A 352 -16.33 -15.88 -0.49
N ILE A 353 -15.09 -15.89 -0.01
CA ILE A 353 -14.59 -14.90 0.96
C ILE A 353 -13.39 -14.14 0.39
N PHE A 354 -13.33 -12.82 0.55
CA PHE A 354 -12.08 -12.06 0.39
C PHE A 354 -11.61 -11.55 1.76
N PRO A 355 -10.30 -11.66 2.08
CA PRO A 355 -9.79 -11.30 3.40
C PRO A 355 -9.48 -9.81 3.53
N ILE A 356 -9.93 -9.23 4.65
CA ILE A 356 -9.68 -7.84 5.05
C ILE A 356 -8.76 -7.83 6.28
N TYR A 357 -7.76 -6.96 6.30
CA TYR A 357 -6.94 -6.71 7.49
C TYR A 357 -7.22 -5.30 8.04
N GLN A 358 -7.69 -5.21 9.29
CA GLN A 358 -8.01 -3.95 9.96
C GLN A 358 -8.00 -4.09 11.51
N ASP A 359 -6.82 -4.05 12.13
CA ASP A 359 -6.68 -3.91 13.60
C ASP A 359 -6.54 -2.45 14.05
N GLY A 360 -6.71 -1.53 13.10
CA GLY A 360 -6.51 -0.10 13.23
C GLY A 360 -6.95 0.61 11.95
N GLY A 361 -6.23 1.67 11.58
CA GLY A 361 -6.42 2.31 10.27
C GLY A 361 -7.57 3.31 10.17
N TRP A 362 -8.28 3.59 11.27
CA TRP A 362 -9.30 4.65 11.37
C TRP A 362 -8.77 6.00 11.88
N TYR A 363 -7.44 6.13 12.05
CA TYR A 363 -6.77 7.37 12.42
C TYR A 363 -5.38 7.47 11.77
N GLU A 364 -4.98 8.68 11.38
CA GLU A 364 -3.81 8.92 10.55
C GLU A 364 -2.47 8.49 11.19
N SER A 365 -2.31 8.65 12.52
CA SER A 365 -1.08 8.27 13.22
C SER A 365 -0.85 6.75 13.34
N TYR A 366 -1.81 5.92 12.91
CA TYR A 366 -1.64 4.47 12.82
C TYR A 366 -0.63 4.08 11.73
N PHE A 367 -0.60 4.83 10.62
CA PHE A 367 0.17 4.48 9.43
C PHE A 367 1.66 4.82 9.59
N THR A 368 2.37 3.95 10.30
CA THR A 368 3.82 4.05 10.51
C THR A 368 4.55 2.83 9.92
N GLN A 369 5.85 2.98 9.67
CA GLN A 369 6.66 1.88 9.15
C GLN A 369 6.71 0.70 10.14
N ASP A 370 6.88 0.95 11.43
CA ASP A 370 6.88 -0.12 12.45
C ASP A 370 5.54 -0.86 12.51
N GLN A 371 4.44 -0.13 12.35
CA GLN A 371 3.10 -0.73 12.31
C GLN A 371 2.95 -1.62 11.06
N SER A 372 3.44 -1.18 9.89
CA SER A 372 3.36 -1.96 8.65
C SER A 372 4.02 -3.36 8.76
N LEU A 373 5.14 -3.46 9.50
CA LEU A 373 5.85 -4.72 9.67
C LEU A 373 5.10 -5.68 10.60
N LYS A 374 4.39 -5.15 11.59
CA LYS A 374 3.56 -5.93 12.52
C LYS A 374 2.31 -6.44 11.80
N ASP A 375 1.61 -5.54 11.12
CA ASP A 375 0.38 -5.82 10.39
C ASP A 375 0.60 -6.82 9.27
N GLY A 376 1.66 -6.64 8.46
CA GLY A 376 2.00 -7.56 7.39
C GLY A 376 2.24 -8.98 7.90
N LYS A 377 2.96 -9.14 9.02
CA LYS A 377 3.21 -10.46 9.63
C LYS A 377 1.93 -11.09 10.19
N MET A 378 1.14 -10.32 10.94
CA MET A 378 -0.12 -10.80 11.50
C MET A 378 -1.10 -11.23 10.40
N ALA A 379 -1.22 -10.44 9.33
CA ALA A 379 -2.06 -10.78 8.18
C ALA A 379 -1.61 -12.07 7.49
N ILE A 380 -0.30 -12.26 7.25
CA ILE A 380 0.24 -13.49 6.68
C ILE A 380 -0.08 -14.70 7.58
N GLU A 381 0.17 -14.58 8.88
CA GLU A 381 -0.06 -15.66 9.84
C GLU A 381 -1.55 -16.01 9.93
N ALA A 382 -2.42 -15.02 10.07
CA ALA A 382 -3.87 -15.24 10.15
C ALA A 382 -4.42 -15.87 8.88
N ALA A 383 -4.14 -15.31 7.70
CA ALA A 383 -4.63 -15.84 6.43
C ALA A 383 -4.15 -17.28 6.20
N TYR A 384 -2.89 -17.54 6.51
CA TYR A 384 -2.31 -18.88 6.36
C TYR A 384 -2.95 -19.89 7.29
N ASN A 385 -3.07 -19.56 8.58
CA ASN A 385 -3.66 -20.46 9.57
C ASN A 385 -5.12 -20.76 9.20
N LEU A 386 -5.86 -19.78 8.69
CA LEU A 386 -7.23 -19.93 8.20
C LEU A 386 -7.35 -20.74 6.88
N GLY A 387 -6.23 -21.12 6.26
CA GLY A 387 -6.20 -21.95 5.05
C GLY A 387 -6.46 -21.20 3.75
N PHE A 388 -6.27 -19.87 3.72
CA PHE A 388 -6.30 -19.14 2.46
C PHE A 388 -5.17 -19.64 1.53
N PRO A 389 -5.44 -19.87 0.23
CA PRO A 389 -4.42 -20.25 -0.73
C PRO A 389 -3.30 -19.19 -0.85
N LEU A 390 -2.07 -19.65 -1.10
CA LEU A 390 -0.98 -18.74 -1.47
C LEU A 390 -1.35 -17.96 -2.74
N GLY A 391 -0.98 -16.68 -2.78
CA GLY A 391 -1.35 -15.74 -3.83
C GLY A 391 -2.70 -15.04 -3.61
N THR A 392 -3.47 -15.38 -2.57
CA THR A 392 -4.66 -14.60 -2.20
C THR A 392 -4.31 -13.12 -1.97
N THR A 393 -5.18 -12.22 -2.42
CA THR A 393 -5.05 -10.78 -2.15
C THR A 393 -5.67 -10.45 -0.80
N ILE A 394 -4.89 -9.84 0.10
CA ILE A 394 -5.37 -9.36 1.40
C ILE A 394 -5.56 -7.84 1.33
N TYR A 395 -6.77 -7.36 1.63
CA TYR A 395 -7.10 -5.94 1.57
C TYR A 395 -6.79 -5.25 2.91
N PHE A 396 -5.71 -4.49 2.96
CA PHE A 396 -5.32 -3.71 4.15
C PHE A 396 -6.10 -2.40 4.20
N ALA A 397 -6.70 -2.10 5.34
CA ALA A 397 -7.63 -0.99 5.47
C ALA A 397 -6.98 0.36 5.83
N CYS A 398 -7.27 1.36 4.99
CA CYS A 398 -7.11 2.78 5.30
C CYS A 398 -8.51 3.43 5.42
N ASP A 399 -9.10 3.31 6.61
CA ASP A 399 -10.47 3.72 6.90
C ASP A 399 -10.56 5.12 7.53
N VAL A 400 -9.84 6.07 6.93
CA VAL A 400 -9.77 7.46 7.40
C VAL A 400 -9.54 8.38 6.21
N ASP A 401 -10.04 9.62 6.31
CA ASP A 401 -9.90 10.63 5.27
C ASP A 401 -8.48 11.23 5.25
N ILE A 402 -7.53 10.55 4.60
CA ILE A 402 -6.17 11.07 4.38
C ILE A 402 -6.18 12.06 3.21
N GLN A 403 -5.82 13.31 3.50
CA GLN A 403 -5.69 14.35 2.47
C GLN A 403 -4.51 14.06 1.54
N ASP A 404 -4.62 14.46 0.26
CA ASP A 404 -3.61 14.19 -0.78
C ASP A 404 -2.18 14.58 -0.36
N GLY A 405 -2.04 15.74 0.31
CA GLY A 405 -0.74 16.24 0.79
C GLY A 405 -0.10 15.39 1.90
N ASN A 406 -0.90 14.62 2.64
CA ASN A 406 -0.41 13.77 3.73
C ASN A 406 -0.08 12.35 3.27
N ILE A 407 -0.69 11.86 2.18
CA ILE A 407 -0.48 10.50 1.65
C ILE A 407 1.01 10.10 1.56
N PRO A 408 1.92 10.93 0.98
CA PRO A 408 3.33 10.56 0.85
C PRO A 408 4.07 10.37 2.18
N GLY A 409 3.58 10.99 3.27
CA GLY A 409 4.19 10.95 4.59
C GLY A 409 3.57 9.93 5.55
N THR A 410 2.44 9.30 5.19
CA THR A 410 1.65 8.44 6.08
C THR A 410 1.37 7.06 5.47
N VAL A 411 0.27 6.94 4.72
CA VAL A 411 -0.23 5.67 4.20
C VAL A 411 0.71 5.07 3.13
N LEU A 412 1.38 5.91 2.33
CA LEU A 412 2.27 5.42 1.27
C LEU A 412 3.51 4.67 1.83
N PRO A 413 4.28 5.22 2.80
CA PRO A 413 5.32 4.46 3.50
C PRO A 413 4.83 3.21 4.23
N TYR A 414 3.63 3.26 4.83
CA TYR A 414 3.02 2.10 5.47
C TYR A 414 2.81 0.95 4.46
N PHE A 415 2.16 1.22 3.32
CA PHE A 415 1.94 0.20 2.29
C PHE A 415 3.24 -0.31 1.66
N ALA A 416 4.28 0.54 1.55
CA ALA A 416 5.60 0.10 1.12
C ALA A 416 6.17 -0.98 2.05
N GLY A 417 6.00 -0.81 3.37
CA GLY A 417 6.43 -1.78 4.36
C GLY A 417 5.60 -3.08 4.34
N VAL A 418 4.27 -2.98 4.26
CA VAL A 418 3.37 -4.14 4.09
C VAL A 418 3.76 -4.93 2.84
N TRP A 419 3.91 -4.24 1.71
CA TRP A 419 4.34 -4.83 0.44
C TRP A 419 5.70 -5.51 0.55
N SER A 420 6.66 -4.90 1.26
CA SER A 420 7.98 -5.51 1.44
C SER A 420 7.90 -6.84 2.19
N ILE A 421 7.05 -6.95 3.22
CA ILE A 421 6.90 -8.18 4.00
C ILE A 421 6.20 -9.25 3.16
N LEU A 422 5.04 -8.96 2.60
CA LEU A 422 4.25 -9.91 1.82
C LEU A 422 4.99 -10.37 0.56
N SER A 423 5.66 -9.46 -0.14
CA SER A 423 6.44 -9.81 -1.35
C SER A 423 7.70 -10.60 -1.00
N SER A 424 8.34 -10.29 0.15
CA SER A 424 9.52 -11.03 0.55
C SER A 424 9.16 -12.47 0.95
N ASP A 425 8.01 -12.70 1.59
CA ASP A 425 7.58 -14.05 1.95
C ASP A 425 6.93 -14.81 0.78
N GLN A 426 6.66 -14.12 -0.34
CA GLN A 426 6.04 -14.65 -1.57
C GLN A 426 4.68 -15.34 -1.34
N THR A 427 4.02 -15.11 -0.19
CA THR A 427 2.81 -15.86 0.19
C THR A 427 1.51 -15.23 -0.29
N TYR A 428 1.36 -13.91 -0.23
CA TYR A 428 0.10 -13.20 -0.48
C TYR A 428 0.31 -11.91 -1.25
N ASN A 429 -0.74 -11.46 -1.94
CA ASN A 429 -0.74 -10.18 -2.64
C ASN A 429 -1.32 -9.07 -1.75
N VAL A 430 -0.83 -7.84 -1.92
CA VAL A 430 -1.37 -6.67 -1.22
C VAL A 430 -2.55 -6.08 -2.02
N GLY A 431 -3.70 -6.00 -1.38
CA GLY A 431 -4.82 -5.15 -1.77
C GLY A 431 -4.93 -3.94 -0.84
N VAL A 432 -5.47 -2.84 -1.33
CA VAL A 432 -5.74 -1.64 -0.52
C VAL A 432 -7.24 -1.43 -0.37
N TYR A 433 -7.71 -1.27 0.87
CA TYR A 433 -9.01 -0.66 1.15
C TYR A 433 -8.85 0.81 1.50
N GLY A 434 -9.64 1.69 0.89
CA GLY A 434 -9.60 3.12 1.19
C GLY A 434 -10.25 3.99 0.12
N THR A 435 -10.10 5.31 0.27
CA THR A 435 -10.65 6.28 -0.68
C THR A 435 -10.06 6.13 -2.07
N ARG A 436 -10.76 6.61 -3.11
CA ARG A 436 -10.28 6.55 -4.50
C ARG A 436 -8.85 7.09 -4.66
N ASN A 437 -8.53 8.22 -4.05
CA ASN A 437 -7.19 8.81 -4.10
C ASN A 437 -6.14 7.93 -3.41
N VAL A 438 -6.40 7.46 -2.18
CA VAL A 438 -5.48 6.57 -1.46
C VAL A 438 -5.20 5.32 -2.28
N CYS A 439 -6.25 4.63 -2.72
CA CYS A 439 -6.14 3.44 -3.55
C CYS A 439 -5.29 3.70 -4.80
N GLN A 440 -5.57 4.78 -5.54
CA GLN A 440 -4.82 5.13 -6.75
C GLN A 440 -3.33 5.36 -6.46
N LYS A 441 -2.99 6.13 -5.42
CA LYS A 441 -1.59 6.45 -5.08
C LYS A 441 -0.79 5.21 -4.66
N ILE A 442 -1.40 4.31 -3.89
CA ILE A 442 -0.75 3.06 -3.48
C ILE A 442 -0.51 2.15 -4.69
N ILE A 443 -1.50 2.03 -5.58
CA ILE A 443 -1.40 1.23 -6.80
C ILE A 443 -0.38 1.81 -7.78
N ASP A 444 -0.35 3.13 -7.99
CA ASP A 444 0.62 3.80 -8.86
C ASP A 444 2.06 3.61 -8.35
N ALA A 445 2.24 3.50 -7.04
CA ALA A 445 3.52 3.15 -6.41
C ALA A 445 3.84 1.65 -6.44
N SER A 446 2.99 0.82 -7.05
CA SER A 446 3.12 -0.64 -7.14
C SER A 446 3.17 -1.37 -5.79
N TYR A 447 2.61 -0.78 -4.74
CA TYR A 447 2.54 -1.40 -3.41
C TYR A 447 1.25 -2.19 -3.17
N ALA A 448 0.27 -2.09 -4.08
CA ALA A 448 -0.91 -2.94 -4.10
C ALA A 448 -1.31 -3.27 -5.54
N THR A 449 -1.94 -4.42 -5.76
CA THR A 449 -2.36 -4.88 -7.09
C THR A 449 -3.84 -4.66 -7.37
N GLN A 450 -4.65 -4.53 -6.32
CA GLN A 450 -6.11 -4.39 -6.40
C GLN A 450 -6.63 -3.39 -5.34
N ALA A 451 -7.78 -2.76 -5.65
CA ALA A 451 -8.44 -1.83 -4.74
C ALA A 451 -9.83 -2.34 -4.29
N PHE A 452 -10.08 -2.22 -3.00
CA PHE A 452 -11.40 -2.26 -2.39
C PHE A 452 -11.78 -0.82 -1.99
N VAL A 453 -12.64 -0.18 -2.77
CA VAL A 453 -12.82 1.28 -2.69
C VAL A 453 -13.92 1.64 -1.69
N SER A 454 -13.63 2.53 -0.74
CA SER A 454 -14.57 3.02 0.29
C SER A 454 -15.49 4.13 -0.23
N ASN A 455 -16.19 3.88 -1.33
CA ASN A 455 -17.01 4.89 -2.01
C ASN A 455 -18.23 5.34 -1.18
N MET A 456 -18.69 4.56 -0.21
CA MET A 456 -19.77 4.93 0.71
C MET A 456 -19.45 6.18 1.54
N SER A 457 -18.16 6.42 1.83
CA SER A 457 -17.67 7.59 2.56
C SER A 457 -17.61 8.80 1.63
N SER A 458 -18.76 9.22 1.11
CA SER A 458 -18.88 10.23 0.06
C SER A 458 -18.50 11.65 0.48
N GLY A 459 -18.33 11.88 1.79
CA GLY A 459 -17.81 13.13 2.35
C GLY A 459 -16.28 13.20 2.42
N PHE A 460 -15.58 12.07 2.29
CA PHE A 460 -14.12 12.03 2.41
C PHE A 460 -13.46 12.75 1.23
N SER A 461 -12.46 13.57 1.53
CA SER A 461 -11.68 14.33 0.55
C SER A 461 -11.11 13.45 -0.57
N GLY A 462 -10.60 12.25 -0.23
CA GLY A 462 -10.05 11.31 -1.21
C GLY A 462 -11.08 10.67 -2.15
N ASN A 463 -12.38 10.86 -1.91
CA ASN A 463 -13.49 10.44 -2.78
C ASN A 463 -14.11 11.59 -3.57
N LEU A 464 -13.71 12.83 -3.28
CA LEU A 464 -14.24 14.06 -3.89
C LEU A 464 -13.22 14.65 -4.85
N GLY A 465 -13.37 14.35 -6.14
CA GLY A 465 -12.44 14.86 -7.16
C GLY A 465 -11.60 13.79 -7.86
N PHE A 466 -11.79 12.51 -7.49
CA PHE A 466 -10.95 11.42 -7.97
C PHE A 466 -11.77 10.38 -8.76
N PRO A 467 -11.31 9.97 -9.95
CA PRO A 467 -11.95 8.89 -10.69
C PRO A 467 -11.76 7.56 -9.96
N MET A 468 -12.61 6.59 -10.26
CA MET A 468 -12.47 5.24 -9.75
C MET A 468 -11.14 4.60 -10.24
N PRO A 469 -10.33 3.99 -9.36
CA PRO A 469 -9.11 3.31 -9.76
C PRO A 469 -9.38 2.19 -10.75
N LYS A 470 -8.55 2.04 -11.80
CA LYS A 470 -8.76 1.00 -12.83
C LYS A 470 -8.66 -0.42 -12.29
N GLN A 471 -7.91 -0.60 -11.20
CA GLN A 471 -7.64 -1.86 -10.51
C GLN A 471 -8.68 -2.17 -9.42
N TRP A 472 -9.80 -1.47 -9.36
CA TRP A 472 -10.85 -1.79 -8.41
C TRP A 472 -11.37 -3.22 -8.62
N ALA A 473 -11.37 -3.99 -7.53
CA ALA A 473 -11.96 -5.33 -7.43
C ALA A 473 -13.33 -5.25 -6.76
N PHE A 474 -13.39 -4.43 -5.71
CA PHE A 474 -14.54 -4.24 -4.85
C PHE A 474 -14.84 -2.76 -4.67
N ASP A 475 -16.12 -2.41 -4.59
CA ASP A 475 -16.62 -1.04 -4.46
C ASP A 475 -17.70 -1.00 -3.37
N GLN A 476 -17.35 -0.51 -2.18
CA GLN A 476 -18.26 -0.37 -1.04
C GLN A 476 -19.10 0.89 -1.18
N PHE A 477 -20.44 0.81 -1.15
CA PHE A 477 -21.26 1.98 -1.51
C PHE A 477 -22.49 2.29 -0.63
N ILE A 478 -22.97 1.36 0.20
CA ILE A 478 -24.04 1.65 1.17
C ILE A 478 -24.08 0.63 2.30
N GLU A 479 -24.29 1.10 3.52
CA GLU A 479 -24.59 0.29 4.70
C GLU A 479 -26.10 0.01 4.79
N LEU A 480 -26.49 -1.22 5.14
CA LEU A 480 -27.87 -1.57 5.47
C LEU A 480 -27.96 -2.81 6.38
N THR A 481 -29.12 -3.05 6.97
CA THR A 481 -29.40 -4.29 7.70
C THR A 481 -30.29 -5.21 6.87
N THR A 482 -29.88 -6.47 6.68
CA THR A 482 -30.67 -7.51 6.03
C THR A 482 -30.32 -8.89 6.58
N ALA A 483 -31.25 -9.86 6.50
CA ALA A 483 -31.09 -11.19 7.10
C ALA A 483 -30.67 -11.15 8.59
N GLY A 484 -31.04 -10.08 9.32
CA GLY A 484 -30.68 -9.88 10.72
C GLY A 484 -29.26 -9.36 10.96
N VAL A 485 -28.49 -9.07 9.91
CA VAL A 485 -27.07 -8.66 9.98
C VAL A 485 -26.89 -7.27 9.35
N GLY A 486 -26.11 -6.41 10.01
CA GLY A 486 -25.62 -5.17 9.41
C GLY A 486 -24.51 -5.48 8.40
N ILE A 487 -24.69 -5.05 7.16
CA ILE A 487 -23.77 -5.28 6.06
C ILE A 487 -23.49 -3.99 5.30
N ASP A 488 -22.33 -3.96 4.67
CA ASP A 488 -21.98 -2.98 3.66
C ASP A 488 -22.08 -3.63 2.29
N LYS A 489 -22.89 -3.07 1.39
CA LYS A 489 -23.02 -3.57 0.02
C LYS A 489 -21.78 -3.24 -0.80
N VAL A 490 -21.28 -4.26 -1.50
CA VAL A 490 -20.06 -4.20 -2.29
C VAL A 490 -20.34 -4.63 -3.73
N ALA A 491 -20.07 -3.75 -4.70
CA ALA A 491 -20.06 -4.12 -6.11
C ALA A 491 -18.75 -4.81 -6.48
N VAL A 492 -18.80 -5.72 -7.45
CA VAL A 492 -17.67 -6.58 -7.84
C VAL A 492 -17.33 -6.32 -9.30
N SER A 493 -16.06 -6.02 -9.60
CA SER A 493 -15.61 -5.79 -10.98
C SER A 493 -15.32 -7.07 -11.76
N GLY A 494 -15.15 -8.18 -11.03
CA GLY A 494 -14.74 -9.48 -11.56
C GLY A 494 -13.23 -9.72 -11.54
N ARG A 495 -12.42 -8.75 -11.08
CA ARG A 495 -10.96 -8.94 -10.90
C ARG A 495 -10.62 -9.92 -9.78
N ASP A 496 -11.39 -9.86 -8.70
CA ASP A 496 -11.32 -10.77 -7.58
C ASP A 496 -12.68 -11.47 -7.43
N ARG A 497 -12.66 -12.80 -7.35
CA ARG A 497 -13.87 -13.63 -7.24
C ARG A 497 -14.05 -14.19 -5.83
N GLY A 498 -13.20 -13.77 -4.88
CA GLY A 498 -13.10 -14.38 -3.56
C GLY A 498 -12.57 -15.80 -3.61
N ILE A 499 -12.43 -16.38 -2.41
CA ILE A 499 -11.92 -17.73 -2.17
C ILE A 499 -13.05 -18.60 -1.67
N SER A 500 -13.29 -19.72 -2.35
CA SER A 500 -14.32 -20.71 -1.97
C SER A 500 -13.72 -22.04 -1.52
N SER A 501 -12.39 -22.16 -1.53
CA SER A 501 -11.68 -23.37 -1.11
C SER A 501 -10.57 -22.97 -0.18
N PHE A 502 -10.62 -23.56 1.01
CA PHE A 502 -9.68 -23.33 2.08
C PHE A 502 -9.00 -24.66 2.38
N SER A 503 -7.69 -24.65 2.46
CA SER A 503 -6.93 -25.85 2.77
C SER A 503 -5.76 -25.49 3.66
N VAL A 504 -5.75 -26.07 4.85
CA VAL A 504 -4.52 -26.31 5.59
C VAL A 504 -4.17 -27.77 5.34
N SER A 505 -3.14 -28.04 4.55
CA SER A 505 -2.64 -29.39 4.35
C SER A 505 -1.24 -29.53 4.96
N PRO A 506 -0.83 -30.75 5.35
CA PRO A 506 0.57 -31.00 5.72
C PRO A 506 1.55 -30.47 4.67
N GLU A 507 1.24 -30.62 3.39
CA GLU A 507 2.03 -30.11 2.27
C GLU A 507 2.12 -28.57 2.25
N ALA A 508 1.02 -27.86 2.49
CA ALA A 508 1.03 -26.40 2.57
C ALA A 508 1.89 -25.90 3.74
N ILE A 509 1.90 -26.63 4.87
CA ILE A 509 2.75 -26.35 6.06
C ILE A 509 4.21 -26.53 5.71
N ALA A 510 4.55 -27.66 5.12
CA ALA A 510 5.90 -27.96 4.66
C ALA A 510 6.39 -26.91 3.66
N LYS A 511 5.61 -26.61 2.62
CA LYS A 511 5.98 -25.65 1.57
C LYS A 511 6.28 -24.27 2.16
N ARG A 512 5.45 -23.75 3.06
CA ARG A 512 5.67 -22.44 3.70
C ARG A 512 6.98 -22.39 4.47
N GLU A 513 7.24 -23.39 5.32
CA GLU A 513 8.46 -23.39 6.15
C GLU A 513 9.72 -23.55 5.30
N LEU A 514 9.66 -24.38 4.25
CA LEU A 514 10.80 -24.59 3.35
C LEU A 514 11.05 -23.39 2.43
N LEU A 515 10.02 -22.69 1.95
CA LEU A 515 10.19 -21.46 1.16
C LEU A 515 10.94 -20.36 1.93
N LYS A 516 10.73 -20.24 3.25
CA LYS A 516 11.51 -19.34 4.10
C LYS A 516 13.01 -19.65 4.06
N LEU A 517 13.37 -20.94 3.99
CA LEU A 517 14.77 -21.39 3.88
C LEU A 517 15.32 -21.15 2.47
N TYR A 518 14.55 -21.48 1.43
CA TYR A 518 14.92 -21.26 0.02
C TYR A 518 15.27 -19.80 -0.27
N LYS A 519 14.49 -18.87 0.27
CA LYS A 519 14.74 -17.42 0.18
C LYS A 519 16.11 -17.03 0.72
N ASN A 520 16.56 -17.62 1.82
CA ASN A 520 17.87 -17.32 2.40
C ASN A 520 19.01 -17.77 1.47
N PHE A 521 18.78 -18.82 0.68
CA PHE A 521 19.67 -19.26 -0.40
C PHE A 521 19.51 -18.48 -1.72
N GLY A 522 18.65 -17.46 -1.78
CA GLY A 522 18.39 -16.68 -2.99
C GLY A 522 17.60 -17.44 -4.07
N VAL A 523 16.87 -18.49 -3.70
CA VAL A 523 16.05 -19.28 -4.62
C VAL A 523 14.63 -18.71 -4.67
N ALA A 524 14.09 -18.54 -5.89
CA ALA A 524 12.71 -18.08 -6.11
C ALA A 524 11.69 -19.19 -5.85
N GLU A 525 10.48 -18.86 -5.37
CA GLU A 525 9.40 -19.84 -5.13
C GLU A 525 9.08 -20.68 -6.38
N THR A 526 9.16 -20.10 -7.57
CA THR A 526 8.86 -20.83 -8.83
C THR A 526 9.81 -22.01 -9.11
N ALA A 527 10.94 -22.10 -8.40
CA ALA A 527 11.86 -23.23 -8.47
C ALA A 527 11.59 -24.30 -7.39
N PHE A 528 10.66 -24.06 -6.47
CA PHE A 528 10.32 -25.02 -5.41
C PHE A 528 9.33 -26.07 -5.92
N GLU A 529 9.72 -27.33 -5.86
CA GLU A 529 8.86 -28.49 -6.05
C GLU A 529 9.34 -29.61 -5.13
N PHE A 530 8.41 -30.28 -4.44
CA PHE A 530 8.76 -31.42 -3.58
C PHE A 530 9.43 -32.53 -4.40
N GLU A 531 10.41 -33.18 -3.79
CA GLU A 531 11.24 -34.23 -4.40
C GLU A 531 12.14 -33.77 -5.55
N GLN A 532 12.04 -32.50 -5.98
CA GLN A 532 12.89 -31.92 -7.00
C GLN A 532 14.10 -31.21 -6.38
N GLU A 533 15.26 -31.47 -6.96
CA GLU A 533 16.51 -30.82 -6.56
C GLU A 533 16.70 -29.48 -7.26
N VAL A 534 17.04 -28.45 -6.50
CA VAL A 534 17.46 -27.13 -6.99
C VAL A 534 18.95 -26.95 -6.80
N ARG A 535 19.66 -26.65 -7.89
CA ARG A 535 21.09 -26.35 -7.89
C ARG A 535 21.34 -24.85 -7.92
N ILE A 536 22.19 -24.36 -7.01
CA ILE A 536 22.65 -22.97 -6.95
C ILE A 536 24.17 -22.89 -6.83
N GLU A 537 24.73 -21.77 -7.26
CA GLU A 537 26.16 -21.46 -7.14
C GLU A 537 26.32 -20.11 -6.43
N PRO A 538 26.25 -20.07 -5.08
CA PRO A 538 26.29 -18.81 -4.33
C PRO A 538 27.64 -18.09 -4.43
N ALA A 539 28.69 -18.82 -4.80
CA ALA A 539 30.03 -18.29 -5.05
C ALA A 539 30.79 -19.18 -6.06
N PRO A 540 31.85 -18.68 -6.71
CA PRO A 540 32.55 -19.41 -7.79
C PRO A 540 33.04 -20.81 -7.43
N ASN A 541 33.34 -21.05 -6.15
CA ASN A 541 33.89 -22.32 -5.65
C ASN A 541 32.86 -23.20 -4.94
N TYR A 542 31.59 -22.80 -4.90
CA TYR A 542 30.56 -23.53 -4.16
C TYR A 542 29.42 -23.92 -5.08
N VAL A 543 29.02 -25.19 -5.00
CA VAL A 543 27.79 -25.69 -5.59
C VAL A 543 26.92 -26.21 -4.47
N VAL A 544 25.70 -25.72 -4.36
CA VAL A 544 24.72 -26.15 -3.35
C VAL A 544 23.54 -26.77 -4.06
N TYR A 545 23.06 -27.89 -3.53
CA TYR A 545 21.84 -28.55 -3.95
C TYR A 545 20.85 -28.54 -2.79
N LEU A 546 19.61 -28.16 -3.06
CA LEU A 546 18.51 -28.17 -2.10
C LEU A 546 17.46 -29.15 -2.60
N LYS A 547 17.04 -30.09 -1.77
CA LYS A 547 15.99 -31.04 -2.12
C LYS A 547 14.97 -31.15 -0.98
N PRO A 548 13.74 -30.68 -1.17
CA PRO A 548 12.70 -30.75 -0.16
C PRO A 548 11.96 -32.08 -0.26
N HIS A 549 11.56 -32.68 0.87
CA HIS A 549 10.76 -33.91 0.86
C HIS A 549 9.56 -33.83 1.80
N MET A 550 8.50 -34.56 1.44
CA MET A 550 7.24 -34.62 2.20
C MET A 550 7.21 -35.68 3.30
N GLU A 551 8.25 -36.50 3.42
CA GLU A 551 8.38 -37.50 4.46
C GLU A 551 9.79 -37.49 5.03
N TRP A 552 9.95 -37.93 6.26
CA TRP A 552 11.27 -38.12 6.85
C TRP A 552 11.92 -39.37 6.27
N SER A 553 13.12 -39.23 5.71
CA SER A 553 13.96 -40.34 5.27
C SER A 553 15.24 -40.37 6.10
N ILE A 554 15.17 -40.82 7.36
CA ILE A 554 16.37 -41.06 8.16
C ILE A 554 16.77 -42.52 7.96
N SER A 555 17.56 -42.83 6.92
CA SER A 555 18.32 -44.09 6.86
C SER A 555 19.60 -43.92 7.68
N GLY A 556 19.60 -44.47 8.89
CA GLY A 556 20.65 -44.25 9.91
C GLY A 556 22.05 -44.80 9.59
N GLU A 557 22.33 -45.27 8.37
CA GLU A 557 23.64 -45.82 7.99
C GLU A 557 24.48 -44.86 7.11
N GLU A 558 23.90 -43.80 6.52
CA GLU A 558 24.62 -42.84 5.64
C GLU A 558 25.03 -41.53 6.32
N TYR A 559 24.53 -41.24 7.52
CA TYR A 559 24.75 -39.99 8.24
C TYR A 559 25.66 -40.22 9.46
N GLY A 560 26.80 -39.52 9.51
CA GLY A 560 27.80 -39.72 10.56
C GLY A 560 27.38 -39.18 11.93
N ILE A 561 26.66 -38.06 11.98
CA ILE A 561 26.11 -37.46 13.22
C ILE A 561 24.65 -37.08 12.99
N SER A 562 23.79 -37.37 13.98
CA SER A 562 22.39 -36.95 14.01
C SER A 562 22.01 -36.43 15.39
N VAL A 563 21.54 -35.18 15.46
CA VAL A 563 21.10 -34.52 16.69
C VAL A 563 19.60 -34.30 16.68
N LEU A 564 18.95 -34.64 17.79
CA LEU A 564 17.51 -34.47 17.93
C LEU A 564 17.20 -33.03 18.33
N VAL A 565 16.14 -32.48 17.74
CA VAL A 565 15.57 -31.20 18.14
C VAL A 565 14.20 -31.46 18.75
N LYS A 566 14.01 -31.03 19.98
CA LYS A 566 12.73 -31.14 20.69
C LYS A 566 12.42 -29.86 21.42
N ASP A 567 11.18 -29.37 21.27
CA ASP A 567 10.70 -28.14 21.91
C ASP A 567 11.68 -26.97 21.69
N LYS A 568 12.16 -26.82 20.45
CA LYS A 568 13.12 -25.79 20.01
C LYS A 568 14.52 -25.91 20.60
N LYS A 569 14.85 -27.02 21.25
CA LYS A 569 16.16 -27.26 21.88
C LYS A 569 16.85 -28.45 21.21
N VAL A 570 18.14 -28.30 20.96
CA VAL A 570 18.95 -29.39 20.40
C VAL A 570 19.53 -30.23 21.54
N ASP A 571 19.46 -31.56 21.40
CA ASP A 571 20.11 -32.48 22.32
C ASP A 571 21.48 -32.90 21.77
N MET A 572 22.53 -32.29 22.34
CA MET A 572 23.93 -32.54 22.00
C MET A 572 24.61 -33.55 22.92
N SER A 573 23.90 -34.04 23.95
CA SER A 573 24.48 -34.94 24.96
C SER A 573 25.16 -36.20 24.41
N PRO A 574 24.73 -36.81 23.27
CA PRO A 574 25.38 -38.00 22.73
C PRO A 574 26.78 -37.78 22.12
N TYR A 575 27.16 -36.53 21.80
CA TYR A 575 28.38 -36.23 21.05
C TYR A 575 29.33 -35.27 21.78
N TYR A 576 29.06 -34.97 23.05
CA TYR A 576 29.75 -33.91 23.80
C TYR A 576 31.27 -34.17 23.90
N ASN A 577 31.68 -35.42 24.08
CA ASN A 577 33.09 -35.79 24.22
C ASN A 577 33.80 -35.76 22.87
N GLU A 578 33.19 -36.29 21.83
CA GLU A 578 33.71 -36.33 20.46
C GLU A 578 33.84 -34.90 19.88
N ILE A 579 32.88 -34.03 20.20
CA ILE A 579 32.92 -32.61 19.85
C ILE A 579 34.10 -31.91 20.52
N THR A 580 34.25 -32.12 21.82
CA THR A 580 35.33 -31.51 22.61
C THR A 580 36.70 -32.01 22.15
N ASP A 581 36.85 -33.31 21.92
CA ASP A 581 38.11 -33.93 21.50
C ASP A 581 38.55 -33.46 20.10
N SER A 582 37.63 -33.35 19.14
CA SER A 582 37.93 -32.86 17.79
C SER A 582 38.30 -31.37 17.80
N ILE A 583 37.60 -30.54 18.59
CA ILE A 583 37.95 -29.12 18.76
C ILE A 583 39.39 -28.98 19.29
N VAL A 584 39.77 -29.81 20.27
CA VAL A 584 41.13 -29.82 20.82
C VAL A 584 42.15 -30.28 19.77
N GLU A 585 41.86 -31.37 19.06
CA GLU A 585 42.75 -31.99 18.08
C GLU A 585 43.00 -31.12 16.84
N TYR A 586 41.98 -30.37 16.39
CA TYR A 586 42.08 -29.49 15.22
C TYR A 586 42.18 -28.00 15.57
N SER A 587 42.36 -27.66 16.85
CA SER A 587 42.43 -26.27 17.36
C SER A 587 43.46 -25.39 16.64
N GLU A 588 44.58 -25.96 16.17
CA GLU A 588 45.62 -25.22 15.43
C GLU A 588 45.14 -24.69 14.06
N TYR A 589 44.14 -25.33 13.47
CA TYR A 589 43.54 -24.99 12.18
C TYR A 589 42.31 -24.07 12.33
N LEU A 590 41.71 -24.00 13.53
CA LEU A 590 40.55 -23.19 13.88
C LEU A 590 40.98 -21.83 14.46
N LYS A 591 41.58 -20.95 13.66
CA LYS A 591 42.03 -19.62 14.14
C LYS A 591 40.89 -18.59 14.12
N GLY A 592 40.35 -18.24 15.29
CA GLY A 592 39.35 -17.18 15.43
C GLY A 592 38.74 -17.04 16.83
N ASP A 593 38.07 -15.91 17.11
CA ASP A 593 37.22 -15.75 18.29
C ASP A 593 35.96 -16.59 18.07
N THR A 594 36.03 -17.86 18.44
CA THR A 594 34.99 -18.86 18.14
C THR A 594 33.90 -18.77 19.19
N LYS A 595 32.70 -18.33 18.80
CA LYS A 595 31.50 -18.92 19.41
C LYS A 595 31.62 -20.45 19.31
N SER A 596 31.26 -21.17 20.37
CA SER A 596 31.42 -22.63 20.39
C SER A 596 30.50 -23.27 19.34
N PHE A 597 30.86 -24.45 18.84
CA PHE A 597 29.98 -25.25 17.99
C PHE A 597 28.58 -25.44 18.60
N GLU A 598 28.52 -25.48 19.94
CA GLU A 598 27.30 -25.51 20.73
C GLU A 598 26.42 -24.26 20.54
N ASP A 599 27.00 -23.06 20.47
CA ASP A 599 26.24 -21.82 20.20
C ASP A 599 25.59 -21.85 18.81
N VAL A 600 26.33 -22.37 17.82
CA VAL A 600 25.92 -22.44 16.41
C VAL A 600 24.76 -23.43 16.23
N ILE A 601 24.82 -24.59 16.89
CA ILE A 601 23.73 -25.58 16.87
C ILE A 601 22.54 -25.14 17.74
N ASN A 602 22.76 -24.45 18.86
CA ASN A 602 21.66 -23.93 19.68
C ASN A 602 20.83 -22.85 18.96
N GLU A 603 21.41 -22.13 18.00
CA GLU A 603 20.68 -21.20 17.12
C GLU A 603 19.75 -21.92 16.13
N LEU A 604 19.95 -23.22 15.85
CA LEU A 604 19.13 -24.04 14.93
C LEU A 604 17.86 -24.59 15.58
N GLY A 605 17.91 -24.94 16.86
CA GLY A 605 16.78 -25.54 17.58
C GLY A 605 15.45 -24.80 17.37
N PRO A 606 15.39 -23.46 17.56
CA PRO A 606 14.18 -22.68 17.34
C PRO A 606 13.64 -22.66 15.91
N LYS A 607 14.47 -22.97 14.91
CA LYS A 607 14.09 -22.97 13.49
C LYS A 607 13.50 -24.32 13.07
N VAL A 608 14.06 -25.41 13.59
CA VAL A 608 13.58 -26.78 13.34
C VAL A 608 12.33 -27.10 14.18
N ASP A 609 12.24 -26.54 15.40
CA ASP A 609 11.15 -26.74 16.36
C ASP A 609 11.14 -28.15 16.93
N ASN A 610 10.66 -29.13 16.17
CA ASN A 610 10.71 -30.57 16.46
C ASN A 610 11.23 -31.33 15.24
N GLY A 611 12.17 -32.24 15.43
CA GLY A 611 12.76 -33.03 14.35
C GLY A 611 14.19 -33.45 14.63
N ALA A 612 15.02 -33.47 13.60
CA ALA A 612 16.43 -33.85 13.68
C ALA A 612 17.27 -33.08 12.67
N ILE A 613 18.55 -32.91 13.00
CA ILE A 613 19.55 -32.39 12.08
C ILE A 613 20.62 -33.47 11.96
N ALA A 614 20.81 -34.00 10.75
CA ALA A 614 21.83 -34.99 10.47
C ALA A 614 22.83 -34.46 9.44
N VAL A 615 24.10 -34.82 9.61
CA VAL A 615 25.19 -34.39 8.72
C VAL A 615 26.02 -35.60 8.33
N GLY A 616 26.35 -35.68 7.04
CA GLY A 616 27.15 -36.72 6.44
C GLY A 616 28.05 -36.19 5.31
N LEU A 617 28.88 -37.07 4.79
CA LEU A 617 29.66 -36.82 3.57
C LEU A 617 28.85 -37.28 2.35
N ALA A 618 29.00 -36.56 1.24
CA ALA A 618 28.41 -36.95 -0.03
C ALA A 618 29.42 -36.78 -1.16
N THR A 619 29.19 -37.49 -2.27
CA THR A 619 29.97 -37.30 -3.48
C THR A 619 29.06 -37.07 -4.67
N LYS A 620 29.42 -36.11 -5.51
CA LYS A 620 28.67 -35.78 -6.72
C LYS A 620 29.60 -35.15 -7.73
N GLU A 621 29.46 -35.58 -8.99
CA GLU A 621 30.28 -35.06 -10.10
C GLU A 621 31.81 -35.14 -9.84
N GLY A 622 32.26 -36.11 -9.04
CA GLY A 622 33.68 -36.27 -8.68
C GLY A 622 34.18 -35.33 -7.58
N LEU A 623 33.29 -34.56 -6.95
CA LEU A 623 33.57 -33.73 -5.78
C LEU A 623 33.14 -34.46 -4.51
N ILE A 624 33.94 -34.33 -3.46
CA ILE A 624 33.54 -34.63 -2.08
C ILE A 624 32.88 -33.39 -1.50
N GLY A 625 31.72 -33.57 -0.90
CA GLY A 625 30.92 -32.52 -0.29
C GLY A 625 30.32 -32.96 1.04
N THR A 626 29.52 -32.09 1.62
CA THR A 626 28.75 -32.35 2.84
C THR A 626 27.28 -32.44 2.49
N ARG A 627 26.58 -33.44 3.02
CA ARG A 627 25.12 -33.55 3.01
C ARG A 627 24.58 -33.25 4.39
N ILE A 628 23.54 -32.42 4.45
CA ILE A 628 22.83 -32.05 5.66
C ILE A 628 21.36 -32.38 5.45
N LEU A 629 20.79 -33.09 6.40
CA LEU A 629 19.37 -33.39 6.43
C LEU A 629 18.75 -32.68 7.63
N MET A 630 17.74 -31.84 7.37
CA MET A 630 16.93 -31.23 8.42
C MET A 630 15.53 -31.79 8.32
N THR A 631 15.04 -32.44 9.38
CA THR A 631 13.66 -32.91 9.48
C THR A 631 12.86 -31.98 10.37
N PHE A 632 11.61 -31.73 10.02
CA PHE A 632 10.70 -30.80 10.67
C PHE A 632 9.39 -31.49 10.99
N GLU A 633 8.83 -31.18 12.15
CA GLU A 633 7.48 -31.53 12.58
C GLU A 633 6.77 -30.27 13.06
N LYS A 634 5.66 -29.95 12.41
CA LYS A 634 4.86 -28.74 12.66
C LYS A 634 3.41 -29.12 12.89
N GLU A 635 2.84 -28.62 13.97
CA GLU A 635 1.45 -28.82 14.34
C GLU A 635 0.67 -27.52 14.18
N LEU A 636 -0.47 -27.59 13.53
CA LEU A 636 -1.40 -26.48 13.38
C LEU A 636 -2.81 -26.91 13.76
N LYS A 637 -3.49 -26.12 14.59
CA LYS A 637 -4.89 -26.35 14.93
C LYS A 637 -5.80 -25.72 13.87
N HIS A 638 -6.73 -26.52 13.35
CA HIS A 638 -7.73 -26.16 12.34
C HIS A 638 -9.12 -26.56 12.87
N GLY A 639 -9.81 -25.61 13.50
CA GLY A 639 -11.04 -25.88 14.26
C GLY A 639 -10.76 -26.86 15.42
N ASP A 640 -11.56 -27.93 15.49
CA ASP A 640 -11.37 -29.03 16.45
C ASP A 640 -10.28 -30.04 16.05
N HIS A 641 -9.67 -29.88 14.87
CA HIS A 641 -8.70 -30.84 14.33
C HIS A 641 -7.26 -30.32 14.46
N GLU A 642 -6.33 -31.22 14.75
CA GLU A 642 -4.89 -30.92 14.77
C GLU A 642 -4.24 -31.52 13.52
N ILE A 643 -3.59 -30.67 12.74
CA ILE A 643 -2.92 -31.03 11.49
C ILE A 643 -1.42 -31.06 11.76
N THR A 644 -0.84 -32.25 11.70
CA THR A 644 0.60 -32.45 11.84
C THR A 644 1.23 -32.58 10.45
N SER A 645 2.25 -31.78 10.18
CA SER A 645 3.10 -31.86 8.99
C SER A 645 4.50 -32.31 9.37
N LYS A 646 4.95 -33.39 8.74
CA LYS A 646 6.34 -33.89 8.85
C LYS A 646 6.99 -33.78 7.49
N PHE A 647 8.09 -33.07 7.39
CA PHE A 647 8.80 -32.83 6.12
C PHE A 647 10.30 -32.68 6.39
N GLN A 648 11.10 -32.62 5.33
CA GLN A 648 12.54 -32.46 5.45
C GLN A 648 13.13 -31.61 4.33
N LEU A 649 14.34 -31.10 4.58
CA LEU A 649 15.19 -30.45 3.59
C LEU A 649 16.55 -31.13 3.60
N GLU A 650 16.93 -31.69 2.46
CA GLU A 650 18.28 -32.15 2.18
C GLU A 650 19.07 -31.02 1.51
N ILE A 651 20.28 -30.76 2.02
CA ILE A 651 21.20 -29.75 1.52
C ILE A 651 22.53 -30.44 1.24
N GLU A 652 22.98 -30.45 -0.01
CA GLU A 652 24.33 -30.90 -0.36
C GLU A 652 25.20 -29.72 -0.78
N ILE A 653 26.45 -29.68 -0.31
CA ILE A 653 27.39 -28.62 -0.62
C ILE A 653 28.70 -29.22 -1.10
N TYR A 654 29.12 -28.78 -2.29
CA TYR A 654 30.35 -29.21 -2.93
C TYR A 654 31.27 -28.02 -3.15
N LEU A 655 32.56 -28.23 -2.82
CA LEU A 655 33.63 -27.27 -3.04
C LEU A 655 34.36 -27.61 -4.33
N ARG A 656 34.45 -26.64 -5.26
CA ARG A 656 35.30 -26.77 -6.43
C ARG A 656 36.76 -26.54 -6.04
N PRO A 657 37.72 -27.33 -6.56
CA PRO A 657 39.13 -27.04 -6.41
C PRO A 657 39.44 -25.63 -6.96
N LEU A 658 40.29 -24.87 -6.26
CA LEU A 658 40.76 -23.57 -6.74
C LEU A 658 41.47 -23.72 -8.09
N VAL A 659 41.47 -22.66 -8.91
CA VAL A 659 41.98 -22.64 -10.30
C VAL A 659 43.46 -23.05 -10.44
N ASP A 660 44.22 -23.12 -9.34
CA ASP A 660 45.62 -23.59 -9.26
C ASP A 660 45.82 -24.86 -8.40
N SER A 661 44.74 -25.52 -7.98
CA SER A 661 44.82 -26.78 -7.23
C SER A 661 45.14 -27.91 -8.21
N PRO A 662 46.27 -28.63 -8.06
CA PRO A 662 46.61 -29.73 -8.94
C PRO A 662 45.50 -30.79 -8.86
N LEU A 663 45.26 -31.46 -9.99
CA LEU A 663 44.36 -32.61 -10.13
C LEU A 663 44.35 -33.51 -8.87
N PRO A 664 43.19 -34.09 -8.50
CA PRO A 664 42.98 -34.73 -7.21
C PRO A 664 44.04 -35.80 -6.91
N ASP A 665 44.59 -35.70 -5.70
CA ASP A 665 45.47 -36.70 -5.09
C ASP A 665 44.87 -38.11 -5.25
N PRO A 666 45.65 -39.17 -5.56
CA PRO A 666 45.17 -40.55 -5.53
C PRO A 666 44.37 -40.90 -4.26
N VAL A 667 44.72 -40.33 -3.11
CA VAL A 667 43.98 -40.48 -1.85
C VAL A 667 42.58 -39.86 -1.93
N TYR A 668 42.42 -38.73 -2.61
CA TYR A 668 41.11 -38.10 -2.82
C TYR A 668 40.20 -38.96 -3.69
N GLN A 669 40.76 -39.57 -4.75
CA GLN A 669 39.98 -40.47 -5.62
C GLN A 669 39.60 -41.77 -4.91
N ASP A 670 40.49 -42.32 -4.09
CA ASP A 670 40.20 -43.50 -3.26
C ASP A 670 39.04 -43.21 -2.28
N VAL A 671 39.03 -42.04 -1.64
CA VAL A 671 37.92 -41.63 -0.76
C VAL A 671 36.62 -41.41 -1.53
N VAL A 672 36.67 -40.80 -2.72
CA VAL A 672 35.50 -40.69 -3.60
C VAL A 672 34.96 -42.07 -3.97
N GLU A 673 35.84 -43.03 -4.26
CA GLU A 673 35.45 -44.39 -4.64
C GLU A 673 34.92 -45.19 -3.44
N GLN A 674 35.52 -45.05 -2.26
CA GLN A 674 35.04 -45.65 -1.01
C GLN A 674 33.66 -45.10 -0.61
N LEU A 675 33.44 -43.78 -0.71
CA LEU A 675 32.15 -43.16 -0.44
C LEU A 675 31.09 -43.60 -1.46
N LYS A 676 31.44 -43.68 -2.76
CA LYS A 676 30.53 -44.20 -3.80
C LYS A 676 30.14 -45.67 -3.58
N ASN A 677 31.05 -46.48 -3.07
CA ASN A 677 30.86 -47.92 -2.88
C ASN A 677 30.32 -48.26 -1.48
N GLY A 678 30.13 -47.27 -0.60
CA GLY A 678 29.67 -47.49 0.78
C GLY A 678 30.66 -48.22 1.67
N THR A 679 31.95 -48.24 1.30
CA THR A 679 33.02 -48.95 2.02
C THR A 679 33.88 -48.03 2.88
N PHE A 680 33.52 -46.76 3.01
CA PHE A 680 34.25 -45.78 3.80
C PHE A 680 34.03 -46.04 5.31
N GLU A 681 35.10 -46.30 6.06
CA GLU A 681 35.03 -46.46 7.51
C GLU A 681 35.04 -45.10 8.21
N TRP A 682 34.05 -44.89 9.07
CA TRP A 682 33.83 -43.60 9.75
C TRP A 682 34.72 -43.42 10.99
N ASP A 683 35.52 -42.35 11.02
CA ASP A 683 36.16 -41.84 12.23
C ASP A 683 35.32 -40.68 12.81
N THR A 684 34.77 -40.87 14.01
CA THR A 684 33.93 -39.89 14.71
C THR A 684 34.62 -38.55 14.93
N LYS A 685 35.95 -38.52 15.11
CA LYS A 685 36.70 -37.26 15.29
C LYS A 685 36.84 -36.46 14.00
N LEU A 686 37.04 -37.16 12.88
CA LEU A 686 37.09 -36.57 11.55
C LEU A 686 35.73 -35.95 11.17
N ILE A 687 34.64 -36.67 11.47
CA ILE A 687 33.26 -36.21 11.20
C ILE A 687 33.02 -34.87 11.91
N VAL A 688 33.35 -34.77 13.19
CA VAL A 688 33.20 -33.53 13.97
C VAL A 688 34.05 -32.39 13.41
N GLY A 689 35.27 -32.66 12.91
CA GLY A 689 36.13 -31.63 12.33
C GLY A 689 35.54 -31.04 11.04
N VAL A 690 35.04 -31.89 10.14
CA VAL A 690 34.31 -31.47 8.94
C VAL A 690 33.04 -30.69 9.33
N LEU A 691 32.27 -31.22 10.29
CA LEU A 691 31.04 -30.65 10.84
C LEU A 691 31.22 -29.20 11.31
N VAL A 692 32.23 -28.88 12.12
CA VAL A 692 32.47 -27.52 12.62
C VAL A 692 32.72 -26.52 11.47
N SER A 693 33.42 -26.96 10.43
CA SER A 693 33.83 -26.09 9.31
C SER A 693 32.74 -25.85 8.26
N THR A 694 31.97 -26.88 7.86
CA THR A 694 30.94 -26.75 6.82
C THR A 694 29.60 -26.31 7.35
N THR A 695 29.22 -26.73 8.57
CA THR A 695 27.94 -26.33 9.19
C THR A 695 27.87 -24.81 9.38
N ALA A 696 28.97 -24.16 9.78
CA ALA A 696 29.04 -22.70 9.92
C ALA A 696 28.75 -21.94 8.60
N VAL A 697 29.18 -22.49 7.45
CA VAL A 697 28.95 -21.89 6.12
C VAL A 697 27.50 -22.04 5.69
N VAL A 698 26.88 -23.19 5.96
CA VAL A 698 25.47 -23.45 5.65
C VAL A 698 24.58 -22.51 6.44
N LEU A 699 24.92 -22.27 7.71
CA LEU A 699 24.11 -21.44 8.61
C LEU A 699 24.16 -19.96 8.27
N LEU A 700 25.32 -19.49 7.79
CA LEU A 700 25.47 -18.15 7.20
C LEU A 700 24.49 -17.91 6.04
N TYR A 701 24.35 -18.89 5.14
CA TYR A 701 23.49 -18.78 3.97
C TYR A 701 22.02 -19.12 4.26
N ALA A 702 21.74 -20.10 5.12
CA ALA A 702 20.38 -20.58 5.40
C ALA A 702 19.60 -19.70 6.39
N TYR A 703 20.26 -18.84 7.19
CA TYR A 703 19.59 -18.10 8.28
C TYR A 703 19.95 -16.60 8.40
N GLY A 704 20.86 -16.07 7.57
CA GLY A 704 21.01 -14.62 7.35
C GLY A 704 21.99 -13.85 8.26
N SER A 705 22.03 -12.52 8.06
CA SER A 705 23.15 -11.63 8.41
C SER A 705 23.41 -11.35 9.89
N ALA A 706 22.49 -11.69 10.80
CA ALA A 706 22.69 -11.48 12.25
C ALA A 706 23.83 -12.35 12.82
N ILE A 707 24.16 -13.44 12.13
CA ILE A 707 25.24 -14.37 12.46
C ILE A 707 26.63 -13.82 12.03
N ILE A 708 26.66 -12.84 11.12
CA ILE A 708 27.90 -12.29 10.51
C ILE A 708 28.84 -11.67 11.55
N GLY A 709 28.31 -11.07 12.62
CA GLY A 709 29.13 -10.49 13.68
C GLY A 709 29.93 -11.54 14.47
N ALA A 710 29.48 -12.80 14.47
CA ALA A 710 30.11 -13.89 15.22
C ALA A 710 31.06 -14.77 14.37
N ILE A 711 30.94 -14.73 13.03
CA ILE A 711 31.60 -15.71 12.12
C ILE A 711 32.66 -15.06 11.22
N GLY A 712 33.04 -13.81 11.46
CA GLY A 712 34.15 -13.16 10.72
C GLY A 712 35.49 -13.91 10.80
N ALA A 713 35.65 -14.81 11.78
CA ALA A 713 36.88 -15.54 12.03
C ALA A 713 36.91 -16.97 11.44
N ILE A 714 35.76 -17.62 11.22
CA ILE A 714 35.71 -19.00 10.67
C ILE A 714 36.06 -18.99 9.16
N ILE A 715 35.73 -17.91 8.45
CA ILE A 715 36.00 -17.77 7.00
C ILE A 715 37.51 -17.81 6.70
N VAL A 716 38.36 -17.34 7.62
CA VAL A 716 39.83 -17.41 7.49
C VAL A 716 40.34 -18.86 7.69
N GLY A 717 39.58 -19.71 8.39
CA GLY A 717 39.86 -21.14 8.55
C GLY A 717 39.50 -22.00 7.33
N ILE A 718 38.66 -21.51 6.41
CA ILE A 718 38.15 -22.28 5.25
C ILE A 718 39.25 -22.59 4.23
N THR A 719 40.27 -21.73 4.10
CA THR A 719 41.48 -22.05 3.32
C THR A 719 42.31 -23.15 3.99
N GLY A 720 42.16 -23.32 5.31
CA GLY A 720 42.71 -24.41 6.11
C GLY A 720 41.94 -25.73 5.96
N SER A 721 40.62 -25.70 5.75
CA SER A 721 39.76 -26.91 5.68
C SER A 721 40.09 -27.82 4.50
N ILE A 722 40.52 -27.28 3.36
CA ILE A 722 41.00 -28.10 2.23
C ILE A 722 42.27 -28.84 2.64
N SER A 723 43.19 -28.18 3.34
CA SER A 723 44.34 -28.86 3.94
C SER A 723 43.95 -29.78 5.10
N THR A 724 42.89 -29.53 5.87
CA THR A 724 42.48 -30.41 6.99
C THR A 724 41.75 -31.65 6.50
N VAL A 725 40.86 -31.56 5.50
CA VAL A 725 40.20 -32.73 4.90
C VAL A 725 41.24 -33.55 4.13
N VAL A 726 42.09 -32.91 3.33
CA VAL A 726 43.16 -33.63 2.59
C VAL A 726 44.24 -34.19 3.54
N ALA A 727 44.65 -33.47 4.60
CA ALA A 727 45.63 -33.97 5.57
C ALA A 727 45.04 -34.99 6.54
N ALA A 728 43.77 -34.87 6.95
CA ALA A 728 43.14 -35.87 7.81
C ALA A 728 42.80 -37.15 7.03
N LEU A 729 42.44 -37.05 5.75
CA LEU A 729 42.38 -38.21 4.84
C LEU A 729 43.78 -38.80 4.59
N ALA A 730 44.84 -37.99 4.55
CA ALA A 730 46.23 -38.48 4.49
C ALA A 730 46.68 -39.18 5.79
N VAL A 731 46.23 -38.72 6.96
CA VAL A 731 46.49 -39.37 8.26
C VAL A 731 45.77 -40.72 8.34
N ILE A 732 44.53 -40.83 7.85
CA ILE A 732 43.79 -42.11 7.76
C ILE A 732 44.48 -43.10 6.81
N GLY A 733 45.00 -42.61 5.68
CA GLY A 733 45.80 -43.42 4.75
C GLY A 733 47.10 -43.98 5.35
N ILE A 734 47.70 -43.29 6.33
CA ILE A 734 48.89 -43.76 7.05
C ILE A 734 48.52 -44.82 8.10
N THR A 735 47.37 -44.68 8.77
CA THR A 735 46.94 -45.61 9.83
C THR A 735 46.51 -46.98 9.27
N LEU A 736 45.94 -47.02 8.06
CA LEU A 736 45.61 -48.27 7.35
C LEU A 736 46.85 -49.03 6.84
N MET A 737 47.95 -48.34 6.51
CA MET A 737 49.24 -49.01 6.23
C MET A 737 49.91 -49.55 7.49
N GLY A 738 49.61 -49.01 8.68
CA GLY A 738 50.14 -49.49 9.95
C GLY A 738 49.63 -50.86 10.37
N ILE A 739 48.38 -51.22 10.04
CA ILE A 739 47.76 -52.49 10.46
C ILE A 739 48.11 -53.65 9.51
N TYR A 740 48.50 -53.38 8.26
CA TYR A 740 49.03 -54.41 7.34
C TYR A 740 50.51 -54.77 7.57
N SER A 741 51.24 -54.00 8.39
CA SER A 741 52.65 -54.27 8.72
C SER A 741 52.87 -55.20 9.93
N HIS A 742 51.81 -55.66 10.61
CA HIS A 742 51.92 -56.56 11.78
C HIS A 742 51.50 -58.02 11.53
N PHE A 743 51.16 -58.40 10.29
CA PHE A 743 50.83 -59.80 9.94
C PHE A 743 51.73 -60.45 8.87
N ILE A 744 52.82 -59.80 8.46
CA ILE A 744 53.89 -60.45 7.67
C ILE A 744 55.24 -59.98 8.20
N GLY A 745 55.79 -60.71 9.18
CA GLY A 745 57.11 -60.38 9.71
C GLY A 745 57.63 -61.06 10.99
N ALA A 746 57.04 -62.16 11.49
CA ALA A 746 57.70 -63.27 12.20
C ALA A 746 56.70 -64.41 12.43
#